data_AF-A0A316K8I2-F1
#
_entry.id   AF-A0A316K8I2-F1
#
_cell.length_a   1.000
_cell.length_b   1.000
_cell.length_c   1.000
_cell.angle_alpha   90.00
_cell.angle_beta   90.00
_cell.angle_gamma   90.00
#
_symmetry.space_group_name_H-M   'P 1'
#
loop_
_entity.id
_entity.type
_entity.pdbx_description
1 polymer ?
#
loop_
_entity_poly.entity_id
_entity_poly.type
_entity_poly.pdbx_seq_one_letter_code
_entity_poly.pdbx_strand_id
1 'polypeptide(L)'
;MVAMVFTTIFTSLAEEGMIIPSLIAAFEDDMKAMGMKLSADEIYSVNNSSLKDAILHFNGGCTAELVSSEGLLLTNHHCGFSQIQSHSSVENDYLKNGFWAKTRAEELKNPGLYVDRVVRIEDVSETVLFGTEGLNDQQKAMKMEENIAALVSDATKGNNYSARVKAFNYGNDYYMIVKERFNDVRLVGAPPSSIGKFGGDTDNWVWPRHTGDFSVFRVYANDKNEPAEISDDNVPYKPLHFLPVSMKKRQDGDFTMVYGFPGRTEQHLCSEQLRYIMDDMRPSQIRMRDLSLGVINASMSTTDELRIMYASKQARIANAWKKWIGQLGGLKTVDAMQIKLDREAAYNKKANSMAEWKDKYGSVIADMNSLALKQGKYDILYNMYVEYAYYGPEVFKQTRAMDGFMEELMKAENEGAFYEAVEKRRKGVNGFFKNYDPETDGYIFLKLTEEYADNMGTDLPEILKAKSAQDLMADLYDNSVFTDKQRYLEFLDRLSYKKLEKYKKKLAKNEAKPEEKRKVIGTFIEDPALELWAELNNYFQTTTLPGVREYFGGMNALLQVYVAGRKEMFPDENMWPDANSTMRITYGKLEGSAPHDGMMYTPYTTLDGIIAKNNTGNSDFDILPRLRELAEAKEYGMYAQDGELWVCFTGSNHTTGGNSGSPALDAEGNLIGINFDRTWESTMSDYMFDTSRCRNIMVDIRYVMWVMDVYAGAGHLVEEMTLVK
;
A
#
# COMPACT_ATOMS: atom_id res chain seq x y z
N MET A 1 -28.18 -21.21 -52.64
CA MET A 1 -27.96 -21.56 -51.22
C MET A 1 -26.62 -20.94 -50.83
N VAL A 2 -26.65 -19.79 -50.16
CA VAL A 2 -25.43 -19.12 -49.65
C VAL A 2 -25.30 -19.56 -48.20
N ALA A 3 -24.27 -20.33 -47.89
CA ALA A 3 -23.96 -20.74 -46.53
C ALA A 3 -23.29 -19.57 -45.80
N MET A 4 -24.01 -19.00 -44.84
CA MET A 4 -23.53 -17.95 -43.96
C MET A 4 -22.75 -18.64 -42.83
N VAL A 5 -21.41 -18.53 -42.86
CA VAL A 5 -20.55 -18.99 -41.76
C VAL A 5 -20.65 -17.96 -40.65
N PHE A 6 -21.36 -18.31 -39.58
CA PHE A 6 -21.31 -17.56 -38.32
C PHE A 6 -19.99 -17.87 -37.65
N THR A 7 -19.00 -16.99 -37.80
CA THR A 7 -17.82 -16.97 -36.93
C THR A 7 -18.28 -16.38 -35.60
N THR A 8 -18.53 -17.22 -34.60
CA THR A 8 -18.67 -16.76 -33.21
C THR A 8 -17.31 -16.24 -32.77
N ILE A 9 -17.15 -14.91 -32.82
CA ILE A 9 -16.05 -14.22 -32.15
C ILE A 9 -16.31 -14.39 -30.65
N PHE A 10 -15.58 -15.30 -30.01
CA PHE A 10 -15.47 -15.30 -28.55
C PHE A 10 -14.71 -14.01 -28.19
N THR A 11 -15.44 -12.98 -27.78
CA THR A 11 -14.84 -11.83 -27.12
C THR A 11 -14.30 -12.32 -25.79
N SER A 12 -13.00 -12.63 -25.71
CA SER A 12 -12.35 -12.86 -24.42
C SER A 12 -12.38 -11.51 -23.68
N LEU A 13 -13.24 -11.44 -22.67
CA LEU A 13 -13.40 -10.30 -21.79
C LEU A 13 -12.24 -10.27 -20.78
N ALA A 14 -12.03 -9.12 -20.15
CA ALA A 14 -11.13 -8.97 -19.01
C ALA A 14 -11.36 -10.09 -17.97
N GLU A 15 -10.29 -10.59 -17.37
CA GLU A 15 -10.40 -11.60 -16.31
C GLU A 15 -10.10 -10.95 -14.96
N GLU A 16 -11.08 -11.00 -14.05
CA GLU A 16 -10.81 -10.80 -12.63
C GLU A 16 -9.71 -11.78 -12.23
N GLY A 17 -8.69 -11.34 -11.48
CA GLY A 17 -7.79 -12.30 -10.83
C GLY A 17 -6.40 -11.76 -10.52
N MET A 18 -5.82 -12.29 -9.44
CA MET A 18 -4.44 -12.01 -9.01
C MET A 18 -3.75 -13.34 -8.69
N ILE A 19 -3.12 -13.91 -9.72
CA ILE A 19 -2.54 -15.26 -9.79
C ILE A 19 -1.29 -15.36 -8.92
N ILE A 20 -1.15 -16.47 -8.18
CA ILE A 20 0.11 -16.80 -7.50
C ILE A 20 1.12 -17.27 -8.56
N PRO A 21 2.31 -16.66 -8.68
CA PRO A 21 3.22 -16.94 -9.81
C PRO A 21 3.64 -18.40 -9.96
N SER A 22 3.80 -19.14 -8.86
CA SER A 22 4.12 -20.57 -8.91
C SER A 22 3.03 -21.44 -9.54
N LEU A 23 1.82 -20.89 -9.75
CA LEU A 23 0.69 -21.56 -10.39
C LEU A 23 0.47 -21.12 -11.84
N ILE A 24 1.36 -20.29 -12.41
CA ILE A 24 1.14 -19.66 -13.72
C ILE A 24 0.98 -20.66 -14.87
N ALA A 25 1.58 -21.85 -14.75
CA ALA A 25 1.43 -22.93 -15.74
C ALA A 25 -0.03 -23.37 -15.94
N ALA A 26 -0.89 -23.25 -14.91
CA ALA A 26 -2.30 -23.59 -15.02
C ALA A 26 -3.10 -22.57 -15.87
N PHE A 27 -2.55 -21.38 -16.12
CA PHE A 27 -3.18 -20.28 -16.85
C PHE A 27 -2.50 -19.99 -18.20
N GLU A 28 -1.49 -20.77 -18.57
CA GLU A 28 -0.68 -20.50 -19.76
C GLU A 28 -1.51 -20.52 -21.05
N ASP A 29 -2.43 -21.48 -21.18
CA ASP A 29 -3.29 -21.62 -22.35
C ASP A 29 -4.27 -20.43 -22.48
N ASP A 30 -4.85 -19.97 -21.37
CA ASP A 30 -5.75 -18.82 -21.35
C ASP A 30 -5.01 -17.52 -21.72
N MET A 31 -3.84 -17.31 -21.12
CA MET A 31 -2.99 -16.16 -21.43
C MET A 31 -2.53 -16.17 -22.90
N LYS A 32 -2.19 -17.34 -23.46
CA LYS A 32 -1.84 -17.50 -24.88
C LYS A 32 -3.05 -17.22 -25.78
N ALA A 33 -4.24 -17.64 -25.39
CA ALA A 33 -5.47 -17.30 -26.11
C ALA A 33 -5.73 -15.78 -26.14
N MET A 34 -5.24 -15.05 -25.14
CA MET A 34 -5.26 -13.58 -25.09
C MET A 34 -4.09 -12.88 -25.81
N GLY A 35 -3.14 -13.65 -26.36
CA GLY A 35 -2.05 -13.12 -27.18
C GLY A 35 -0.66 -13.18 -26.54
N MET A 36 -0.52 -13.72 -25.32
CA MET A 36 0.79 -13.99 -24.71
C MET A 36 1.62 -14.93 -25.60
N LYS A 37 2.93 -14.68 -25.69
CA LYS A 37 3.89 -15.54 -26.41
C LYS A 37 4.92 -16.22 -25.54
N LEU A 38 5.02 -15.80 -24.27
CA LEU A 38 5.87 -16.43 -23.27
C LEU A 38 5.35 -17.83 -22.88
N SER A 39 6.26 -18.65 -22.39
CA SER A 39 5.94 -19.84 -21.60
C SER A 39 5.78 -19.51 -20.12
N ALA A 40 5.14 -20.40 -19.36
CA ALA A 40 5.04 -20.27 -17.90
C ALA A 40 6.42 -20.14 -17.22
N ASP A 41 7.41 -20.91 -17.70
CA ASP A 41 8.78 -20.92 -17.16
C ASP A 41 9.52 -19.59 -17.38
N GLU A 42 9.25 -18.89 -18.48
CA GLU A 42 9.82 -17.55 -18.73
C GLU A 42 9.24 -16.49 -17.77
N ILE A 43 8.01 -16.69 -17.29
CA ILE A 43 7.35 -15.79 -16.35
C ILE A 43 7.79 -16.08 -14.91
N TYR A 44 7.77 -17.35 -14.51
CA TYR A 44 8.19 -17.81 -13.19
C TYR A 44 8.91 -19.14 -13.27
N SER A 45 10.19 -19.16 -12.89
CA SER A 45 10.97 -20.38 -12.70
C SER A 45 11.78 -20.32 -11.40
N VAL A 46 11.91 -21.46 -10.74
CA VAL A 46 12.82 -21.61 -9.57
C VAL A 46 14.22 -22.03 -10.01
N ASN A 47 14.34 -22.74 -11.14
CA ASN A 47 15.59 -23.34 -11.61
C ASN A 47 16.35 -22.43 -12.56
N ASN A 48 15.65 -21.53 -13.27
CA ASN A 48 16.22 -20.59 -14.23
C ASN A 48 15.85 -19.15 -13.85
N SER A 49 16.58 -18.19 -14.42
CA SER A 49 16.14 -16.80 -14.41
C SER A 49 14.81 -16.66 -15.15
N SER A 50 13.91 -15.84 -14.61
CA SER A 50 12.59 -15.53 -15.20
C SER A 50 12.20 -14.08 -14.91
N LEU A 51 11.07 -13.62 -15.46
CA LEU A 51 10.57 -12.25 -15.23
C LEU A 51 10.48 -11.90 -13.74
N LYS A 52 10.14 -12.87 -12.86
CA LYS A 52 10.06 -12.65 -11.40
C LYS A 52 11.31 -12.00 -10.81
N ASP A 53 12.49 -12.27 -11.37
CA ASP A 53 13.76 -11.82 -10.81
C ASP A 53 14.02 -10.33 -11.06
N ALA A 54 13.27 -9.72 -11.99
CA ALA A 54 13.28 -8.29 -12.23
C ALA A 54 12.23 -7.53 -11.40
N ILE A 55 11.30 -8.22 -10.73
CA ILE A 55 10.18 -7.59 -10.00
C ILE A 55 10.47 -7.57 -8.49
N LEU A 56 10.60 -6.37 -7.94
CA LEU A 56 10.99 -6.16 -6.54
C LEU A 56 9.84 -5.57 -5.70
N HIS A 57 9.74 -6.01 -4.45
CA HIS A 57 8.85 -5.39 -3.48
C HIS A 57 9.54 -4.15 -2.92
N PHE A 58 9.06 -2.97 -3.30
CA PHE A 58 9.65 -1.69 -2.91
C PHE A 58 9.13 -1.24 -1.55
N ASN A 59 10.03 -1.18 -0.57
CA ASN A 59 9.78 -0.71 0.80
C ASN A 59 8.58 -1.38 1.53
N GLY A 60 8.17 -2.58 1.09
CA GLY A 60 7.07 -3.33 1.69
C GLY A 60 5.65 -2.82 1.38
N GLY A 61 5.49 -1.85 0.47
CA GLY A 61 4.18 -1.28 0.13
C GLY A 61 3.96 -0.90 -1.34
N CYS A 62 5.00 -0.96 -2.17
CA CYS A 62 4.94 -0.73 -3.62
C CYS A 62 5.63 -1.88 -4.36
N THR A 63 5.54 -1.84 -5.68
CA THR A 63 6.31 -2.65 -6.61
C THR A 63 7.37 -1.78 -7.29
N ALA A 64 8.43 -2.40 -7.79
CA ALA A 64 9.43 -1.77 -8.65
C ALA A 64 10.03 -2.80 -9.61
N GLU A 65 10.62 -2.33 -10.72
CA GLU A 65 11.17 -3.18 -11.76
C GLU A 65 12.59 -2.80 -12.17
N LEU A 66 13.44 -3.82 -12.32
CA LEU A 66 14.81 -3.69 -12.82
C LEU A 66 14.80 -3.54 -14.35
N VAL A 67 15.45 -2.50 -14.86
CA VAL A 67 15.45 -2.15 -16.30
C VAL A 67 16.86 -2.03 -16.92
N SER A 68 17.89 -2.35 -16.14
CA SER A 68 19.27 -2.40 -16.63
C SER A 68 20.09 -3.52 -15.98
N SER A 69 21.22 -3.84 -16.60
CA SER A 69 22.21 -4.77 -16.06
C SER A 69 23.00 -4.23 -14.85
N GLU A 70 22.79 -2.98 -14.46
CA GLU A 70 23.46 -2.32 -13.33
C GLU A 70 22.46 -1.84 -12.26
N GLY A 71 21.34 -2.55 -12.14
CA GLY A 71 20.44 -2.40 -11.01
C GLY A 71 19.57 -1.15 -11.07
N LEU A 72 19.46 -0.49 -12.23
CA LEU A 72 18.53 0.63 -12.43
C LEU A 72 17.11 0.13 -12.23
N LEU A 73 16.38 0.85 -11.40
CA LEU A 73 15.09 0.44 -10.87
C LEU A 73 14.06 1.53 -11.13
N LEU A 74 12.95 1.19 -11.76
CA LEU A 74 11.80 2.09 -11.94
C LEU A 74 10.71 1.76 -10.92
N THR A 75 10.05 2.78 -10.40
CA THR A 75 8.83 2.68 -9.60
C THR A 75 8.04 3.97 -9.77
N ASN A 76 6.88 4.13 -9.12
CA ASN A 76 6.11 5.37 -9.22
C ASN A 76 6.77 6.53 -8.48
N HIS A 77 6.50 7.76 -8.93
CA HIS A 77 6.88 8.98 -8.23
C HIS A 77 6.27 9.00 -6.82
N HIS A 78 5.01 8.58 -6.67
CA HIS A 78 4.37 8.53 -5.36
C HIS A 78 4.95 7.45 -4.43
N CYS A 79 5.55 6.38 -4.97
CA CYS A 79 6.26 5.37 -4.19
C CYS A 79 7.61 5.89 -3.67
N GLY A 80 8.35 6.64 -4.49
CA GLY A 80 9.58 7.34 -4.11
C GLY A 80 9.37 8.66 -3.35
N PHE A 81 8.12 9.11 -3.19
CA PHE A 81 7.80 10.47 -2.73
C PHE A 81 8.38 10.80 -1.35
N SER A 82 8.37 9.83 -0.43
CA SER A 82 8.96 10.03 0.90
C SER A 82 10.47 10.27 0.85
N GLN A 83 11.18 9.62 -0.09
CA GLN A 83 12.61 9.81 -0.27
C GLN A 83 12.88 11.16 -0.93
N ILE A 84 12.12 11.51 -1.98
CA ILE A 84 12.22 12.82 -2.65
C ILE A 84 11.98 13.97 -1.65
N GLN A 85 10.93 13.87 -0.82
CA GLN A 85 10.62 14.84 0.23
C GLN A 85 11.73 14.90 1.29
N SER A 86 12.27 13.75 1.71
CA SER A 86 13.29 13.71 2.77
C SER A 86 14.58 14.44 2.39
N HIS A 87 14.93 14.40 1.10
CA HIS A 87 16.09 15.09 0.52
C HIS A 87 15.79 16.54 0.11
N SER A 88 14.52 16.96 0.12
CA SER A 88 14.12 18.31 -0.27
C SER A 88 14.34 19.33 0.85
N SER A 89 14.68 20.56 0.45
CA SER A 89 14.72 21.75 1.30
C SER A 89 14.20 22.97 0.53
N VAL A 90 14.16 24.13 1.16
CA VAL A 90 13.81 25.38 0.45
C VAL A 90 14.88 25.72 -0.60
N GLU A 91 16.15 25.42 -0.31
CA GLU A 91 17.29 25.64 -1.21
C GLU A 91 17.32 24.61 -2.35
N ASN A 92 17.03 23.34 -2.05
CA ASN A 92 17.02 22.23 -3.00
C ASN A 92 15.63 21.57 -3.00
N ASP A 93 14.64 22.22 -3.63
CA ASP A 93 13.28 21.72 -3.69
C ASP A 93 13.14 20.67 -4.82
N TYR A 94 13.51 19.43 -4.53
CA TYR A 94 13.38 18.31 -5.48
C TYR A 94 11.91 17.96 -5.77
N LEU A 95 10.98 18.27 -4.86
CA LEU A 95 9.55 18.11 -5.13
C LEU A 95 9.09 19.03 -6.25
N LYS A 96 9.53 20.29 -6.25
CA LYS A 96 9.14 21.29 -7.25
C LYS A 96 9.92 21.13 -8.56
N ASN A 97 11.23 20.88 -8.47
CA ASN A 97 12.14 20.97 -9.62
C ASN A 97 12.57 19.60 -10.18
N GLY A 98 12.27 18.51 -9.48
CA GLY A 98 12.81 17.18 -9.79
C GLY A 98 14.27 17.05 -9.35
N PHE A 99 14.83 15.87 -9.58
CA PHE A 99 16.21 15.51 -9.26
C PHE A 99 16.74 14.56 -10.33
N TRP A 100 17.99 14.70 -10.77
CA TRP A 100 18.63 13.79 -11.74
C TRP A 100 20.14 13.71 -11.49
N ALA A 101 20.61 12.58 -10.97
CA ALA A 101 22.03 12.34 -10.74
C ALA A 101 22.78 12.22 -12.08
N LYS A 102 23.83 13.03 -12.27
CA LYS A 102 24.66 12.97 -13.48
C LYS A 102 25.68 11.85 -13.44
N THR A 103 26.05 11.41 -12.23
CA THR A 103 27.03 10.36 -11.98
C THR A 103 26.56 9.46 -10.84
N ARG A 104 27.13 8.25 -10.73
CA ARG A 104 26.80 7.31 -9.64
C ARG A 104 27.12 7.87 -8.25
N ALA A 105 28.12 8.75 -8.16
CA ALA A 105 28.49 9.43 -6.91
C ALA A 105 27.44 10.46 -6.45
N GLU A 106 26.59 10.95 -7.35
CA GLU A 106 25.52 11.90 -7.06
C GLU A 106 24.21 11.22 -6.64
N GLU A 107 24.10 9.89 -6.76
CA GLU A 107 22.90 9.15 -6.36
C GLU A 107 22.71 9.19 -4.84
N LEU A 108 21.51 9.58 -4.39
CA LEU A 108 21.26 9.90 -2.98
C LEU A 108 20.92 8.65 -2.17
N LYS A 109 21.70 8.40 -1.11
CA LYS A 109 21.47 7.29 -0.16
C LYS A 109 20.17 7.48 0.62
N ASN A 110 19.41 6.40 0.81
CA ASN A 110 18.13 6.41 1.51
C ASN A 110 18.14 5.47 2.72
N PRO A 111 18.59 5.91 3.91
CA PRO A 111 18.57 5.09 5.12
C PRO A 111 17.17 4.54 5.43
N GLY A 112 17.07 3.22 5.58
CA GLY A 112 15.83 2.51 5.89
C GLY A 112 14.96 2.15 4.68
N LEU A 113 15.31 2.60 3.47
CA LEU A 113 14.71 2.08 2.24
C LEU A 113 15.31 0.71 1.89
N TYR A 114 14.47 -0.24 1.50
CA TYR A 114 14.91 -1.54 1.03
C TYR A 114 14.05 -2.03 -0.14
N VAL A 115 14.57 -3.02 -0.87
CA VAL A 115 13.82 -3.79 -1.87
C VAL A 115 13.98 -5.28 -1.59
N ASP A 116 12.90 -6.05 -1.75
CA ASP A 116 12.94 -7.52 -1.63
C ASP A 116 12.74 -8.18 -3.00
N ARG A 117 13.66 -9.05 -3.41
CA ARG A 117 13.50 -9.98 -4.55
C ARG A 117 12.87 -11.29 -4.08
N VAL A 118 11.90 -11.82 -4.83
CA VAL A 118 11.34 -13.16 -4.55
C VAL A 118 12.22 -14.24 -5.18
N VAL A 119 12.84 -15.07 -4.33
CA VAL A 119 13.69 -16.18 -4.74
C VAL A 119 12.83 -17.35 -5.21
N ARG A 120 11.84 -17.76 -4.41
CA ARG A 120 10.86 -18.80 -4.74
C ARG A 120 9.60 -18.68 -3.90
N ILE A 121 8.52 -19.26 -4.41
CA ILE A 121 7.21 -19.48 -3.80
C ILE A 121 6.93 -20.98 -3.88
N GLU A 122 6.57 -21.58 -2.75
CA GLU A 122 6.40 -23.03 -2.61
C GLU A 122 5.09 -23.30 -1.85
N ASP A 123 4.25 -24.20 -2.38
CA ASP A 123 3.09 -24.70 -1.63
C ASP A 123 3.58 -25.62 -0.52
N VAL A 124 3.28 -25.25 0.72
CA VAL A 124 3.67 -25.96 1.94
C VAL A 124 2.44 -26.39 2.75
N SER A 125 1.25 -26.37 2.15
CA SER A 125 -0.03 -26.62 2.82
C SER A 125 -0.04 -27.94 3.58
N GLU A 126 0.37 -29.03 2.93
CA GLU A 126 0.45 -30.36 3.56
C GLU A 126 1.41 -30.38 4.74
N THR A 127 2.59 -29.75 4.60
CA THR A 127 3.61 -29.74 5.66
C THR A 127 3.17 -28.90 6.85
N VAL A 128 2.52 -27.76 6.61
CA VAL A 128 1.97 -26.91 7.68
C VAL A 128 0.88 -27.65 8.46
N LEU A 129 0.00 -28.38 7.76
CA LEU A 129 -1.13 -29.09 8.37
C LEU A 129 -0.77 -30.48 8.94
N PHE A 130 0.45 -30.97 8.69
CA PHE A 130 0.88 -32.29 9.13
C PHE A 130 0.79 -32.47 10.66
N GLY A 131 0.07 -33.51 11.09
CA GLY A 131 -0.09 -33.87 12.50
C GLY A 131 -1.04 -32.95 13.26
N THR A 132 -1.89 -32.20 12.54
CA THR A 132 -2.93 -31.35 13.14
C THR A 132 -4.27 -32.08 13.31
N GLU A 133 -4.41 -33.28 12.77
CA GLU A 133 -5.65 -34.04 12.76
C GLU A 133 -6.09 -34.42 14.18
N GLY A 134 -7.35 -34.15 14.53
CA GLY A 134 -7.92 -34.47 15.84
C GLY A 134 -7.44 -33.60 17.01
N LEU A 135 -6.53 -32.63 16.76
CA LEU A 135 -6.13 -31.64 17.75
C LEU A 135 -7.24 -30.59 17.94
N ASN A 136 -7.34 -30.04 19.15
CA ASN A 136 -8.15 -28.85 19.37
C ASN A 136 -7.46 -27.61 18.77
N ASP A 137 -8.19 -26.50 18.65
CA ASP A 137 -7.72 -25.28 17.97
C ASP A 137 -6.38 -24.75 18.52
N GLN A 138 -6.20 -24.76 19.84
CA GLN A 138 -4.96 -24.29 20.47
C GLN A 138 -3.78 -25.20 20.15
N GLN A 139 -3.98 -26.52 20.27
CA GLN A 139 -2.95 -27.52 19.96
C GLN A 139 -2.60 -27.51 18.48
N LYS A 140 -3.61 -27.36 17.60
CA LYS A 140 -3.44 -27.23 16.16
C LYS A 140 -2.61 -26.00 15.80
N ALA A 141 -2.92 -24.84 16.37
CA ALA A 141 -2.16 -23.61 16.14
C ALA A 141 -0.68 -23.78 16.57
N MET A 142 -0.43 -24.33 17.76
CA MET A 142 0.94 -24.61 18.23
C MET A 142 1.68 -25.58 17.31
N LYS A 143 1.01 -26.64 16.84
CA LYS A 143 1.62 -27.61 15.93
C LYS A 143 1.95 -26.99 14.57
N MET A 144 1.06 -26.17 14.03
CA MET A 144 1.31 -25.43 12.79
C MET A 144 2.47 -24.44 12.94
N GLU A 145 2.56 -23.73 14.06
CA GLU A 145 3.69 -22.82 14.35
C GLU A 145 5.01 -23.58 14.40
N GLU A 146 5.06 -24.76 15.01
CA GLU A 146 6.24 -25.64 15.01
C GLU A 146 6.64 -26.04 13.58
N ASN A 147 5.67 -26.51 12.78
CA ASN A 147 5.92 -26.92 11.40
C ASN A 147 6.40 -25.74 10.53
N ILE A 148 5.79 -24.56 10.69
CA ILE A 148 6.19 -23.32 10.00
C ILE A 148 7.61 -22.91 10.39
N ALA A 149 7.95 -22.99 11.69
CA ALA A 149 9.28 -22.63 12.16
C ALA A 149 10.37 -23.55 11.56
N ALA A 150 10.09 -24.85 11.44
CA ALA A 150 10.98 -25.80 10.78
C ALA A 150 11.18 -25.47 9.30
N LEU A 151 10.09 -25.25 8.54
CA LEU A 151 10.14 -24.84 7.13
C LEU A 151 10.97 -23.57 6.91
N VAL A 152 10.73 -22.54 7.72
CA VAL A 152 11.46 -21.27 7.63
C VAL A 152 12.94 -21.48 7.95
N SER A 153 13.25 -22.21 9.04
CA SER A 153 14.62 -22.52 9.42
C SER A 153 15.37 -23.23 8.29
N ASP A 154 14.77 -24.26 7.70
CA ASP A 154 15.38 -25.03 6.61
C ASP A 154 15.60 -24.17 5.35
N ALA A 155 14.65 -23.29 5.02
CA ALA A 155 14.76 -22.41 3.85
C ALA A 155 15.85 -21.34 3.97
N THR A 156 16.17 -20.89 5.19
CA THR A 156 17.15 -19.81 5.45
C THR A 156 18.50 -20.33 5.95
N LYS A 157 18.65 -21.62 6.21
CA LYS A 157 19.87 -22.19 6.79
C LYS A 157 21.06 -22.01 5.85
N GLY A 158 22.09 -21.30 6.34
CA GLY A 158 23.37 -21.14 5.64
C GLY A 158 23.33 -20.18 4.43
N ASN A 159 22.31 -19.33 4.33
CA ASN A 159 22.18 -18.31 3.29
C ASN A 159 21.73 -16.95 3.88
N ASN A 160 21.68 -15.91 3.05
CA ASN A 160 21.25 -14.56 3.44
C ASN A 160 19.78 -14.28 3.10
N TYR A 161 18.97 -15.33 2.90
CA TYR A 161 17.56 -15.18 2.57
C TYR A 161 16.70 -15.05 3.83
N SER A 162 15.51 -14.51 3.63
CA SER A 162 14.42 -14.58 4.60
C SER A 162 13.29 -15.42 4.03
N ALA A 163 12.57 -16.14 4.88
CA ALA A 163 11.41 -16.93 4.47
C ALA A 163 10.21 -16.60 5.37
N ARG A 164 9.01 -16.61 4.78
CA ARG A 164 7.75 -16.48 5.53
C ARG A 164 6.68 -17.38 4.92
N VAL A 165 5.98 -18.12 5.77
CA VAL A 165 4.76 -18.84 5.37
C VAL A 165 3.58 -17.88 5.46
N LYS A 166 2.77 -17.82 4.41
CA LYS A 166 1.57 -17.00 4.31
C LYS A 166 0.37 -17.89 4.06
N ALA A 167 -0.70 -17.65 4.82
CA ALA A 167 -2.01 -18.24 4.55
C ALA A 167 -2.67 -17.56 3.35
N PHE A 168 -3.28 -18.37 2.50
CA PHE A 168 -4.13 -17.99 1.38
C PHE A 168 -5.50 -18.64 1.59
N ASN A 169 -6.54 -18.10 0.93
CA ASN A 169 -7.90 -18.64 1.02
C ASN A 169 -8.33 -18.88 2.48
N TYR A 170 -8.03 -17.91 3.35
CA TYR A 170 -8.38 -17.91 4.78
C TYR A 170 -7.80 -19.10 5.58
N GLY A 171 -6.67 -19.66 5.13
CA GLY A 171 -6.00 -20.79 5.78
C GLY A 171 -6.37 -22.15 5.16
N ASN A 172 -7.00 -22.17 3.98
CA ASN A 172 -7.13 -23.40 3.21
C ASN A 172 -5.82 -23.79 2.51
N ASP A 173 -4.98 -22.81 2.16
CA ASP A 173 -3.69 -23.04 1.50
C ASP A 173 -2.59 -22.23 2.20
N TYR A 174 -1.35 -22.73 2.19
CA TYR A 174 -0.19 -22.09 2.78
C TYR A 174 0.98 -22.11 1.81
N TYR A 175 1.54 -20.93 1.53
CA TYR A 175 2.71 -20.81 0.66
C TYR A 175 3.89 -20.22 1.42
N MET A 176 5.05 -20.84 1.29
CA MET A 176 6.31 -20.29 1.76
C MET A 176 6.90 -19.38 0.69
N ILE A 177 7.24 -18.15 1.09
CA ILE A 177 7.84 -17.15 0.21
C ILE A 177 9.24 -16.87 0.72
N VAL A 178 10.23 -17.18 -0.10
CA VAL A 178 11.65 -16.93 0.19
C VAL A 178 12.09 -15.68 -0.55
N LYS A 179 12.77 -14.77 0.15
CA LYS A 179 13.15 -13.46 -0.33
C LYS A 179 14.61 -13.14 -0.05
N GLU A 180 15.18 -12.31 -0.91
CA GLU A 180 16.49 -11.69 -0.74
C GLU A 180 16.30 -10.17 -0.62
N ARG A 181 16.89 -9.55 0.39
CA ARG A 181 16.65 -8.14 0.73
C ARG A 181 17.89 -7.30 0.49
N PHE A 182 17.75 -6.21 -0.28
CA PHE A 182 18.78 -5.20 -0.49
C PHE A 182 18.46 -3.93 0.31
N ASN A 183 19.42 -3.47 1.12
CA ASN A 183 19.26 -2.33 2.03
C ASN A 183 19.96 -1.04 1.54
N ASP A 184 20.75 -1.10 0.46
CA ASP A 184 21.31 0.08 -0.20
C ASP A 184 20.59 0.36 -1.52
N VAL A 185 19.59 1.23 -1.44
CA VAL A 185 18.77 1.66 -2.59
C VAL A 185 18.83 3.16 -2.69
N ARG A 186 19.41 3.68 -3.78
CA ARG A 186 19.71 5.11 -3.94
C ARG A 186 18.78 5.78 -4.93
N LEU A 187 18.38 7.02 -4.65
CA LEU A 187 17.57 7.83 -5.55
C LEU A 187 18.48 8.33 -6.68
N VAL A 188 18.10 8.02 -7.92
CA VAL A 188 18.84 8.37 -9.15
C VAL A 188 18.17 9.54 -9.86
N GLY A 189 16.83 9.53 -9.90
CA GLY A 189 16.08 10.57 -10.59
C GLY A 189 14.61 10.62 -10.22
N ALA A 190 14.02 11.79 -10.34
CA ALA A 190 12.59 12.01 -10.21
C ALA A 190 12.19 13.24 -11.05
N PRO A 191 11.10 13.16 -11.83
CA PRO A 191 10.53 14.34 -12.46
C PRO A 191 10.01 15.32 -11.39
N PRO A 192 9.81 16.61 -11.73
CA PRO A 192 9.11 17.53 -10.85
C PRO A 192 7.69 17.04 -10.55
N SER A 193 7.12 17.43 -9.41
CA SER A 193 5.75 17.03 -9.03
C SER A 193 4.69 17.49 -10.04
N SER A 194 4.95 18.54 -10.81
CA SER A 194 4.10 18.98 -11.92
C SER A 194 4.04 18.00 -13.09
N ILE A 195 4.93 16.99 -13.13
CA ILE A 195 4.87 15.84 -14.04
C ILE A 195 4.51 14.58 -13.24
N GLY A 196 5.27 14.30 -12.16
CA GLY A 196 5.15 13.10 -11.34
C GLY A 196 3.81 12.94 -10.60
N LYS A 197 3.10 14.05 -10.40
CA LYS A 197 1.76 14.12 -9.79
C LYS A 197 0.88 15.15 -10.51
N PHE A 198 1.07 15.34 -11.81
CA PHE A 198 0.22 16.22 -12.62
C PHE A 198 -1.26 15.91 -12.39
N GLY A 199 -2.04 16.94 -12.06
CA GLY A 199 -3.45 16.86 -11.71
C GLY A 199 -3.76 16.63 -10.24
N GLY A 200 -2.74 16.50 -9.38
CA GLY A 200 -2.88 16.55 -7.93
C GLY A 200 -4.01 15.67 -7.38
N ASP A 201 -4.79 16.24 -6.46
CA ASP A 201 -5.96 15.56 -5.91
C ASP A 201 -7.11 15.52 -6.91
N THR A 202 -7.23 16.49 -7.83
CA THR A 202 -8.30 16.54 -8.85
C THR A 202 -8.31 15.31 -9.74
N ASP A 203 -7.14 14.88 -10.22
CA ASP A 203 -7.01 13.74 -11.13
C ASP A 203 -6.80 12.41 -10.41
N ASN A 204 -6.44 12.35 -9.12
CA ASN A 204 -6.21 11.07 -8.42
C ASN A 204 -7.41 10.11 -8.55
N TRP A 205 -7.20 8.81 -8.84
CA TRP A 205 -8.25 7.84 -9.19
C TRP A 205 -9.10 8.15 -10.44
N VAL A 206 -8.78 9.15 -11.27
CA VAL A 206 -9.57 9.54 -12.45
C VAL A 206 -8.88 9.12 -13.75
N TRP A 207 -9.68 8.72 -14.74
CA TRP A 207 -9.33 8.65 -16.15
C TRP A 207 -10.29 9.55 -16.95
N PRO A 208 -9.82 10.31 -17.97
CA PRO A 208 -8.48 10.34 -18.58
C PRO A 208 -7.37 10.94 -17.69
N ARG A 209 -6.21 10.28 -17.67
CA ARG A 209 -5.04 10.65 -16.84
C ARG A 209 -3.85 11.05 -17.70
N HIS A 210 -3.05 12.01 -17.22
CA HIS A 210 -1.90 12.55 -17.96
C HIS A 210 -0.66 12.73 -17.05
N THR A 211 -0.44 11.80 -16.13
CA THR A 211 0.59 11.91 -15.10
C THR A 211 1.80 11.06 -15.46
N GLY A 212 2.99 11.68 -15.43
CA GLY A 212 4.26 10.97 -15.54
C GLY A 212 4.70 10.37 -14.23
N ASP A 213 3.88 9.48 -13.65
CA ASP A 213 4.08 8.96 -12.28
C ASP A 213 5.20 7.90 -12.23
N PHE A 214 6.45 8.37 -12.27
CA PHE A 214 7.64 7.53 -12.11
C PHE A 214 8.75 8.20 -11.30
N SER A 215 9.59 7.39 -10.69
CA SER A 215 10.87 7.77 -10.11
C SER A 215 11.88 6.65 -10.35
N VAL A 216 13.16 7.02 -10.27
CA VAL A 216 14.28 6.17 -10.67
C VAL A 216 15.19 5.97 -9.47
N PHE A 217 15.44 4.72 -9.14
CA PHE A 217 16.34 4.29 -8.09
C PHE A 217 17.41 3.36 -8.64
N ARG A 218 18.38 3.00 -7.81
CA ARG A 218 19.36 1.96 -8.12
C ARG A 218 19.64 1.11 -6.91
N VAL A 219 19.69 -0.20 -7.14
CA VAL A 219 20.09 -1.18 -6.13
C VAL A 219 21.62 -1.30 -6.10
N TYR A 220 22.19 -1.24 -4.91
CA TYR A 220 23.61 -1.45 -4.64
C TYR A 220 23.83 -2.73 -3.86
N ALA A 221 25.01 -3.34 -4.08
CA ALA A 221 25.43 -4.59 -3.48
C ALA A 221 26.92 -4.51 -3.09
N ASN A 222 27.39 -5.49 -2.32
CA ASN A 222 28.82 -5.61 -2.05
C ASN A 222 29.61 -6.05 -3.31
N ASP A 223 30.93 -6.17 -3.18
CA ASP A 223 31.86 -6.60 -4.23
C ASP A 223 31.57 -8.00 -4.79
N LYS A 224 30.81 -8.83 -4.06
CA LYS A 224 30.36 -10.16 -4.46
C LYS A 224 28.96 -10.17 -5.09
N ASN A 225 28.38 -8.99 -5.32
CA ASN A 225 27.00 -8.83 -5.81
C ASN A 225 25.93 -9.36 -4.84
N GLU A 226 26.25 -9.44 -3.55
CA GLU A 226 25.33 -9.85 -2.49
C GLU A 226 24.73 -8.62 -1.80
N PRO A 227 23.54 -8.73 -1.20
CA PRO A 227 22.95 -7.62 -0.47
C PRO A 227 23.83 -7.13 0.68
N ALA A 228 23.87 -5.81 0.87
CA ALA A 228 24.65 -5.16 1.90
C ALA A 228 23.90 -3.96 2.50
N GLU A 229 24.32 -3.56 3.69
CA GLU A 229 23.98 -2.25 4.26
C GLU A 229 24.62 -1.12 3.45
N ILE A 230 24.10 0.10 3.60
CA ILE A 230 24.59 1.29 2.89
C ILE A 230 26.09 1.50 3.16
N SER A 231 26.89 1.53 2.10
CA SER A 231 28.33 1.79 2.15
C SER A 231 28.80 2.58 0.93
N ASP A 232 29.85 3.40 1.09
CA ASP A 232 30.52 4.05 -0.05
C ASP A 232 31.25 3.06 -0.96
N ASP A 233 31.60 1.88 -0.44
CA ASP A 233 32.30 0.82 -1.19
C ASP A 233 31.35 -0.08 -2.00
N ASN A 234 30.02 0.03 -1.78
CA ASN A 234 29.06 -0.77 -2.52
C ASN A 234 29.05 -0.36 -4.00
N VAL A 235 28.80 -1.33 -4.86
CA VAL A 235 28.74 -1.17 -6.32
C VAL A 235 27.33 -1.44 -6.84
N PRO A 236 26.97 -0.94 -8.05
CA PRO A 236 25.68 -1.25 -8.67
C PRO A 236 25.43 -2.76 -8.75
N TYR A 237 24.25 -3.19 -8.30
CA TYR A 237 23.83 -4.57 -8.33
C TYR A 237 23.65 -5.07 -9.77
N LYS A 238 24.18 -6.24 -10.08
CA LYS A 238 24.00 -6.94 -11.35
C LYS A 238 22.88 -7.96 -11.20
N PRO A 239 21.68 -7.70 -11.75
CA PRO A 239 20.54 -8.55 -11.52
C PRO A 239 20.60 -9.84 -12.32
N LEU A 240 19.89 -10.88 -11.86
CA LEU A 240 19.71 -12.12 -12.61
C LEU A 240 18.88 -11.91 -13.89
N HIS A 241 17.93 -10.98 -13.83
CA HIS A 241 17.08 -10.56 -14.93
C HIS A 241 16.81 -9.06 -14.85
N PHE A 242 16.61 -8.41 -15.99
CA PHE A 242 16.08 -7.06 -16.07
C PHE A 242 15.20 -6.97 -17.32
N LEU A 243 14.21 -6.07 -17.30
CA LEU A 243 13.22 -5.96 -18.36
C LEU A 243 13.75 -5.14 -19.54
N PRO A 244 13.76 -5.68 -20.76
CA PRO A 244 13.93 -4.87 -21.97
C PRO A 244 12.74 -3.89 -22.11
N VAL A 245 12.99 -2.72 -22.65
CA VAL A 245 12.00 -1.64 -22.80
C VAL A 245 11.49 -1.56 -24.23
N SER A 246 10.17 -1.63 -24.41
CA SER A 246 9.53 -1.69 -25.72
C SER A 246 9.29 -0.30 -26.34
N MET A 247 9.92 -0.06 -27.48
CA MET A 247 9.69 1.06 -28.39
C MET A 247 8.66 0.76 -29.48
N LYS A 248 8.13 -0.47 -29.51
CA LYS A 248 7.12 -0.90 -30.49
C LYS A 248 5.87 -0.02 -30.39
N LYS A 249 5.15 0.10 -31.51
CA LYS A 249 3.83 0.73 -31.51
C LYS A 249 2.85 -0.11 -30.71
N ARG A 250 2.01 0.56 -29.91
CA ARG A 250 0.94 -0.04 -29.10
C ARG A 250 -0.39 0.14 -29.81
N GLN A 251 -1.27 -0.84 -29.71
CA GLN A 251 -2.59 -0.83 -30.31
C GLN A 251 -3.65 -1.28 -29.31
N ASP A 252 -4.87 -0.80 -29.49
CA ASP A 252 -6.03 -1.28 -28.76
C ASP A 252 -6.18 -2.79 -28.94
N GLY A 253 -6.38 -3.52 -27.84
CA GLY A 253 -6.45 -4.97 -27.80
C GLY A 253 -5.11 -5.70 -27.61
N ASP A 254 -3.97 -4.99 -27.56
CA ASP A 254 -2.67 -5.62 -27.25
C ASP A 254 -2.69 -6.32 -25.89
N PHE A 255 -2.07 -7.50 -25.80
CA PHE A 255 -1.91 -8.22 -24.53
C PHE A 255 -1.10 -7.39 -23.53
N THR A 256 -1.56 -7.37 -22.29
CA THR A 256 -0.86 -6.75 -21.16
C THR A 256 -0.79 -7.71 -19.98
N MET A 257 0.36 -7.78 -19.32
CA MET A 257 0.54 -8.49 -18.06
C MET A 257 1.11 -7.54 -17.01
N VAL A 258 0.49 -7.47 -15.83
CA VAL A 258 0.97 -6.69 -14.69
C VAL A 258 1.44 -7.63 -13.59
N TYR A 259 2.67 -7.41 -13.13
CA TYR A 259 3.35 -8.30 -12.18
C TYR A 259 3.78 -7.49 -10.94
N GLY A 260 3.21 -7.75 -9.75
CA GLY A 260 3.52 -6.94 -8.57
C GLY A 260 3.02 -7.47 -7.24
N PHE A 261 2.92 -6.60 -6.23
CA PHE A 261 2.61 -6.97 -4.84
C PHE A 261 1.30 -6.36 -4.34
N PRO A 262 0.13 -6.80 -4.84
CA PRO A 262 -1.16 -6.30 -4.37
C PRO A 262 -1.31 -6.49 -2.86
N GLY A 263 -1.76 -5.43 -2.19
CA GLY A 263 -1.80 -5.32 -0.74
C GLY A 263 -2.92 -6.15 -0.13
N ARG A 264 -4.17 -5.77 -0.36
CA ARG A 264 -5.35 -6.44 0.20
C ARG A 264 -6.56 -6.29 -0.71
N THR A 265 -7.28 -7.40 -0.88
CA THR A 265 -8.66 -7.44 -1.40
C THR A 265 -9.52 -8.20 -0.40
N GLU A 266 -10.84 -8.09 -0.53
CA GLU A 266 -11.83 -8.67 0.38
C GLU A 266 -13.05 -9.15 -0.43
N GLN A 267 -12.82 -9.97 -1.46
CA GLN A 267 -13.89 -10.43 -2.37
C GLN A 267 -14.91 -11.33 -1.68
N HIS A 268 -14.48 -12.04 -0.63
CA HIS A 268 -15.22 -13.15 -0.01
C HIS A 268 -16.07 -12.76 1.21
N LEU A 269 -16.18 -11.47 1.56
CA LEU A 269 -16.99 -11.00 2.71
C LEU A 269 -18.43 -11.53 2.69
N CYS A 270 -19.20 -11.46 3.78
CA CYS A 270 -20.67 -11.63 3.68
C CYS A 270 -21.39 -10.30 3.40
N SER A 271 -22.69 -10.38 3.13
CA SER A 271 -23.58 -9.26 2.86
C SER A 271 -23.64 -8.28 4.02
N GLU A 272 -23.73 -8.78 5.26
CA GLU A 272 -23.72 -7.91 6.44
C GLU A 272 -22.39 -7.16 6.62
N GLN A 273 -21.26 -7.81 6.33
CA GLN A 273 -19.96 -7.13 6.35
C GLN A 273 -19.90 -5.99 5.35
N LEU A 274 -20.31 -6.27 4.11
CA LEU A 274 -20.36 -5.25 3.06
C LEU A 274 -21.31 -4.10 3.45
N ARG A 275 -22.44 -4.41 4.08
CA ARG A 275 -23.43 -3.43 4.54
C ARG A 275 -22.82 -2.43 5.53
N TYR A 276 -22.25 -2.89 6.65
CA TYR A 276 -21.69 -1.95 7.63
C TYR A 276 -20.46 -1.21 7.09
N ILE A 277 -19.68 -1.82 6.18
CA ILE A 277 -18.59 -1.11 5.49
C ILE A 277 -19.14 0.08 4.70
N MET A 278 -20.23 -0.14 3.96
CA MET A 278 -20.83 0.87 3.08
C MET A 278 -21.61 1.95 3.83
N ASP A 279 -22.39 1.55 4.83
CA ASP A 279 -23.38 2.42 5.48
C ASP A 279 -22.82 3.13 6.71
N ASP A 280 -21.88 2.51 7.42
CA ASP A 280 -21.39 3.00 8.70
C ASP A 280 -19.90 3.39 8.63
N MET A 281 -19.01 2.45 8.32
CA MET A 281 -17.56 2.63 8.48
C MET A 281 -16.94 3.62 7.48
N ARG A 282 -17.16 3.43 6.17
CA ARG A 282 -16.53 4.28 5.14
C ARG A 282 -17.01 5.72 5.21
N PRO A 283 -18.31 6.03 5.41
CA PRO A 283 -18.76 7.40 5.63
C PRO A 283 -18.02 8.12 6.77
N SER A 284 -17.86 7.47 7.92
CA SER A 284 -17.13 8.04 9.07
C SER A 284 -15.65 8.27 8.77
N GLN A 285 -14.99 7.32 8.11
CA GLN A 285 -13.59 7.47 7.72
C GLN A 285 -13.39 8.60 6.70
N ILE A 286 -14.30 8.74 5.74
CA ILE A 286 -14.28 9.84 4.77
C ILE A 286 -14.42 11.17 5.52
N ARG A 287 -15.32 11.27 6.50
CA ARG A 287 -15.55 12.49 7.29
C ARG A 287 -14.32 12.89 8.11
N MET A 288 -13.69 11.95 8.81
CA MET A 288 -12.43 12.18 9.54
C MET A 288 -11.34 12.74 8.63
N ARG A 289 -11.19 12.18 7.42
CA ARG A 289 -10.15 12.64 6.48
C ARG A 289 -10.49 13.95 5.81
N ASP A 290 -11.77 14.20 5.51
CA ASP A 290 -12.24 15.48 4.97
C ASP A 290 -11.90 16.63 5.92
N LEU A 291 -12.17 16.46 7.22
CA LEU A 291 -11.80 17.43 8.26
C LEU A 291 -10.29 17.67 8.34
N SER A 292 -9.50 16.60 8.29
CA SER A 292 -8.03 16.70 8.32
C SER A 292 -7.48 17.44 7.11
N LEU A 293 -7.95 17.08 5.91
CA LEU A 293 -7.52 17.69 4.64
C LEU A 293 -7.93 19.15 4.56
N GLY A 294 -9.11 19.51 5.08
CA GLY A 294 -9.53 20.91 5.16
C GLY A 294 -8.53 21.79 5.91
N VAL A 295 -8.00 21.30 7.04
CA VAL A 295 -6.98 22.01 7.82
C VAL A 295 -5.62 21.99 7.10
N ILE A 296 -5.16 20.82 6.66
CA ILE A 296 -3.84 20.66 6.04
C ILE A 296 -3.73 21.49 4.75
N ASN A 297 -4.74 21.45 3.89
CA ASN A 297 -4.73 22.20 2.63
C ASN A 297 -4.72 23.72 2.88
N ALA A 298 -5.46 24.19 3.89
CA ALA A 298 -5.41 25.58 4.31
C ALA A 298 -3.99 25.98 4.75
N SER A 299 -3.34 25.19 5.61
CA SER A 299 -1.98 25.46 6.07
C SER A 299 -0.95 25.43 4.93
N MET A 300 -1.01 24.43 4.05
CA MET A 300 -0.10 24.31 2.90
C MET A 300 -0.22 25.48 1.91
N SER A 301 -1.35 26.18 1.88
CA SER A 301 -1.54 27.35 1.01
C SER A 301 -0.87 28.62 1.51
N THR A 302 -0.33 28.62 2.73
CA THR A 302 0.22 29.83 3.37
C THR A 302 1.69 30.07 3.09
N THR A 303 2.54 29.04 3.17
CA THR A 303 4.00 29.14 2.99
C THR A 303 4.58 27.91 2.30
N ASP A 304 5.71 28.08 1.59
CA ASP A 304 6.45 26.97 0.99
C ASP A 304 6.99 25.98 2.04
N GLU A 305 7.35 26.46 3.22
CA GLU A 305 7.79 25.62 4.34
C GLU A 305 6.68 24.65 4.75
N LEU A 306 5.47 25.14 5.02
CA LEU A 306 4.33 24.29 5.39
C LEU A 306 3.91 23.37 4.24
N ARG A 307 3.96 23.85 3.00
CA ARG A 307 3.76 23.02 1.79
C ARG A 307 4.72 21.83 1.79
N ILE A 308 6.02 22.05 1.99
CA ILE A 308 7.05 20.98 1.99
C ILE A 308 6.87 20.03 3.20
N MET A 309 6.58 20.59 4.38
CA MET A 309 6.39 19.79 5.61
C MET A 309 5.19 18.85 5.51
N TYR A 310 4.08 19.31 4.93
CA TYR A 310 2.82 18.55 4.88
C TYR A 310 2.57 17.80 3.57
N ALA A 311 3.32 18.05 2.49
CA ALA A 311 3.10 17.43 1.18
C ALA A 311 2.95 15.89 1.23
N SER A 312 3.84 15.18 1.93
CA SER A 312 3.75 13.71 2.03
C SER A 312 2.60 13.23 2.91
N LYS A 313 2.23 14.01 3.94
CA LYS A 313 1.14 13.67 4.87
C LYS A 313 -0.21 13.87 4.19
N GLN A 314 -0.39 15.03 3.57
CA GLN A 314 -1.55 15.41 2.77
C GLN A 314 -1.84 14.36 1.69
N ALA A 315 -0.84 14.03 0.86
CA ALA A 315 -1.01 13.08 -0.24
C ALA A 315 -1.47 11.69 0.24
N ARG A 316 -0.94 11.21 1.38
CA ARG A 316 -1.33 9.93 1.97
C ARG A 316 -2.77 9.93 2.48
N ILE A 317 -3.21 11.03 3.10
CA ILE A 317 -4.57 11.17 3.62
C ILE A 317 -5.57 11.28 2.46
N ALA A 318 -5.29 12.19 1.51
CA ALA A 318 -6.11 12.45 0.32
C ALA A 318 -6.28 11.20 -0.55
N ASN A 319 -5.24 10.38 -0.68
CA ASN A 319 -5.29 9.16 -1.48
C ASN A 319 -6.38 8.19 -1.02
N ALA A 320 -6.40 7.82 0.27
CA ALA A 320 -7.42 6.89 0.76
C ALA A 320 -8.80 7.56 0.92
N TRP A 321 -8.85 8.86 1.27
CA TRP A 321 -10.09 9.63 1.29
C TRP A 321 -10.82 9.54 -0.06
N LYS A 322 -10.13 9.87 -1.16
CA LYS A 322 -10.70 9.84 -2.49
C LYS A 322 -11.03 8.41 -2.95
N LYS A 323 -10.17 7.44 -2.65
CA LYS A 323 -10.43 6.01 -2.90
C LYS A 323 -11.74 5.57 -2.27
N TRP A 324 -11.99 5.90 -1.00
CA TRP A 324 -13.18 5.46 -0.28
C TRP A 324 -14.46 6.10 -0.81
N ILE A 325 -14.41 7.37 -1.24
CA ILE A 325 -15.54 8.01 -1.93
C ILE A 325 -15.87 7.24 -3.23
N GLY A 326 -14.87 6.97 -4.06
CA GLY A 326 -15.07 6.21 -5.30
C GLY A 326 -15.56 4.79 -5.04
N GLN A 327 -15.00 4.12 -4.03
CA GLN A 327 -15.39 2.77 -3.63
C GLN A 327 -16.87 2.70 -3.24
N LEU A 328 -17.35 3.63 -2.39
CA LEU A 328 -18.76 3.73 -2.05
C LEU A 328 -19.64 4.02 -3.27
N GLY A 329 -19.20 4.95 -4.13
CA GLY A 329 -19.91 5.27 -5.37
C GLY A 329 -20.07 4.06 -6.28
N GLY A 330 -18.97 3.37 -6.59
CA GLY A 330 -18.94 2.19 -7.44
C GLY A 330 -19.81 1.05 -6.91
N LEU A 331 -19.68 0.71 -5.62
CA LEU A 331 -20.49 -0.34 -4.99
C LEU A 331 -21.99 -0.06 -5.08
N LYS A 332 -22.40 1.21 -4.94
CA LYS A 332 -23.79 1.62 -5.14
C LYS A 332 -24.21 1.54 -6.60
N THR A 333 -23.35 1.96 -7.53
CA THR A 333 -23.65 1.93 -8.97
C THR A 333 -23.91 0.53 -9.51
N VAL A 334 -23.20 -0.48 -9.02
CA VAL A 334 -23.38 -1.88 -9.47
C VAL A 334 -24.39 -2.67 -8.65
N ASP A 335 -25.03 -2.05 -7.65
CA ASP A 335 -25.86 -2.74 -6.66
C ASP A 335 -25.13 -3.93 -6.02
N ALA A 336 -23.93 -3.65 -5.49
CA ALA A 336 -23.05 -4.68 -4.93
C ALA A 336 -23.72 -5.48 -3.80
N MET A 337 -24.64 -4.85 -3.07
CA MET A 337 -25.43 -5.50 -2.03
C MET A 337 -26.36 -6.57 -2.62
N GLN A 338 -27.10 -6.26 -3.68
CA GLN A 338 -27.97 -7.25 -4.31
C GLN A 338 -27.16 -8.40 -4.92
N ILE A 339 -26.05 -8.10 -5.60
CA ILE A 339 -25.14 -9.13 -6.13
C ILE A 339 -24.64 -10.05 -5.01
N LYS A 340 -24.35 -9.50 -3.83
CA LYS A 340 -23.91 -10.28 -2.68
C LYS A 340 -25.00 -11.20 -2.15
N LEU A 341 -26.21 -10.67 -1.98
CA LEU A 341 -27.38 -11.44 -1.54
C LEU A 341 -27.72 -12.58 -2.50
N ASP A 342 -27.62 -12.33 -3.81
CA ASP A 342 -27.87 -13.34 -4.84
C ASP A 342 -26.81 -14.46 -4.80
N ARG A 343 -25.52 -14.10 -4.64
CA ARG A 343 -24.43 -15.07 -4.46
C ARG A 343 -24.64 -15.92 -3.20
N GLU A 344 -25.04 -15.29 -2.08
CA GLU A 344 -25.33 -16.00 -0.84
C GLU A 344 -26.53 -16.95 -0.98
N ALA A 345 -27.59 -16.53 -1.68
CA ALA A 345 -28.74 -17.38 -1.97
C ALA A 345 -28.36 -18.58 -2.86
N ALA A 346 -27.54 -18.38 -3.88
CA ALA A 346 -27.05 -19.44 -4.75
C ALA A 346 -26.19 -20.46 -3.98
N TYR A 347 -25.27 -19.98 -3.13
CA TYR A 347 -24.47 -20.81 -2.23
C TYR A 347 -25.35 -21.66 -1.33
N ASN A 348 -26.31 -21.04 -0.63
CA ASN A 348 -27.21 -21.75 0.28
C ASN A 348 -28.06 -22.80 -0.46
N LYS A 349 -28.57 -22.47 -1.65
CA LYS A 349 -29.31 -23.43 -2.48
C LYS A 349 -28.45 -24.64 -2.84
N LYS A 350 -27.19 -24.42 -3.23
CA LYS A 350 -26.24 -25.47 -3.59
C LYS A 350 -25.86 -26.32 -2.38
N ALA A 351 -25.53 -25.71 -1.24
CA ALA A 351 -25.23 -26.42 0.00
C ALA A 351 -26.38 -27.34 0.43
N ASN A 352 -27.63 -26.89 0.30
CA ASN A 352 -28.81 -27.69 0.65
C ASN A 352 -29.16 -28.80 -0.37
N SER A 353 -28.46 -28.90 -1.50
CA SER A 353 -28.75 -29.90 -2.54
C SER A 353 -28.24 -31.30 -2.20
N MET A 354 -27.31 -31.42 -1.24
CA MET A 354 -26.76 -32.68 -0.75
C MET A 354 -26.69 -32.67 0.78
N ALA A 355 -26.94 -33.81 1.42
CA ALA A 355 -26.87 -33.92 2.88
C ALA A 355 -25.47 -33.60 3.41
N GLU A 356 -24.43 -34.14 2.76
CA GLU A 356 -23.02 -33.89 3.11
C GLU A 356 -22.65 -32.40 3.07
N TRP A 357 -22.99 -31.70 1.98
CA TRP A 357 -22.73 -30.27 1.85
C TRP A 357 -23.56 -29.43 2.81
N LYS A 358 -24.80 -29.83 3.08
CA LYS A 358 -25.65 -29.14 4.05
C LYS A 358 -25.04 -29.19 5.44
N ASP A 359 -24.53 -30.37 5.84
CA ASP A 359 -23.90 -30.56 7.15
C ASP A 359 -22.58 -29.78 7.26
N LYS A 360 -21.79 -29.71 6.19
CA LYS A 360 -20.47 -29.04 6.18
C LYS A 360 -20.53 -27.52 5.97
N TYR A 361 -21.47 -27.05 5.15
CA TYR A 361 -21.48 -25.68 4.61
C TYR A 361 -22.79 -24.92 4.82
N GLY A 362 -23.88 -25.61 5.18
CA GLY A 362 -25.23 -25.05 5.14
C GLY A 362 -25.50 -23.90 6.12
N SER A 363 -24.73 -23.77 7.21
CA SER A 363 -24.90 -22.70 8.20
C SER A 363 -23.97 -21.50 7.98
N VAL A 364 -22.87 -21.67 7.22
CA VAL A 364 -21.73 -20.74 7.28
C VAL A 364 -22.08 -19.29 6.95
N ILE A 365 -22.96 -19.06 5.97
CA ILE A 365 -23.40 -17.70 5.59
C ILE A 365 -24.23 -17.07 6.71
N ALA A 366 -25.14 -17.82 7.32
CA ALA A 366 -25.96 -17.31 8.42
C ALA A 366 -25.08 -16.99 9.64
N ASP A 367 -24.07 -17.82 9.91
CA ASP A 367 -23.13 -17.63 11.00
C ASP A 367 -22.24 -16.39 10.77
N MET A 368 -21.74 -16.20 9.54
CA MET A 368 -20.97 -15.00 9.16
C MET A 368 -21.79 -13.73 9.35
N ASN A 369 -23.01 -13.69 8.81
CA ASN A 369 -23.89 -12.53 8.94
C ASN A 369 -24.27 -12.25 10.40
N SER A 370 -24.56 -13.28 11.19
CA SER A 370 -24.82 -13.14 12.64
C SER A 370 -23.61 -12.59 13.39
N LEU A 371 -22.40 -13.06 13.07
CA LEU A 371 -21.18 -12.59 13.70
C LEU A 371 -20.91 -11.11 13.36
N ALA A 372 -21.04 -10.74 12.08
CA ALA A 372 -20.91 -9.37 11.61
C ALA A 372 -21.93 -8.43 12.28
N LEU A 373 -23.20 -8.82 12.39
CA LEU A 373 -24.24 -8.05 13.09
C LEU A 373 -23.89 -7.80 14.57
N LYS A 374 -23.38 -8.83 15.27
CA LYS A 374 -23.16 -8.77 16.72
C LYS A 374 -21.84 -8.09 17.11
N GLN A 375 -20.79 -8.32 16.32
CA GLN A 375 -19.42 -7.95 16.68
C GLN A 375 -18.75 -6.99 15.68
N GLY A 376 -19.35 -6.73 14.50
CA GLY A 376 -18.81 -5.82 13.48
C GLY A 376 -18.55 -4.41 13.99
N LYS A 377 -19.26 -3.97 15.05
CA LYS A 377 -18.97 -2.70 15.73
C LYS A 377 -17.52 -2.54 16.18
N TYR A 378 -16.83 -3.62 16.56
CA TYR A 378 -15.44 -3.54 17.01
C TYR A 378 -14.47 -3.20 15.86
N ASP A 379 -14.81 -3.58 14.63
CA ASP A 379 -14.09 -3.16 13.42
C ASP A 379 -14.24 -1.64 13.22
N ILE A 380 -15.46 -1.11 13.39
CA ILE A 380 -15.72 0.34 13.30
C ILE A 380 -14.93 1.10 14.38
N LEU A 381 -15.03 0.68 15.64
CA LEU A 381 -14.28 1.30 16.76
C LEU A 381 -12.77 1.26 16.53
N TYR A 382 -12.25 0.13 16.02
CA TYR A 382 -10.84 0.00 15.67
C TYR A 382 -10.44 1.01 14.59
N ASN A 383 -11.21 1.11 13.51
CA ASN A 383 -10.92 2.03 12.41
C ASN A 383 -11.02 3.51 12.84
N MET A 384 -11.98 3.86 13.69
CA MET A 384 -12.09 5.21 14.25
C MET A 384 -10.89 5.56 15.13
N TYR A 385 -10.44 4.62 15.97
CA TYR A 385 -9.24 4.80 16.78
C TYR A 385 -8.00 4.96 15.89
N VAL A 386 -7.89 4.21 14.80
CA VAL A 386 -6.78 4.33 13.84
C VAL A 386 -6.81 5.70 13.13
N GLU A 387 -7.97 6.15 12.63
CA GLU A 387 -8.08 7.46 11.99
C GLU A 387 -7.75 8.59 12.98
N TYR A 388 -8.27 8.53 14.22
CA TYR A 388 -8.02 9.56 15.21
C TYR A 388 -6.60 9.53 15.75
N ALA A 389 -6.15 8.38 16.26
CA ALA A 389 -4.89 8.29 16.99
C ALA A 389 -3.67 8.14 16.06
N TYR A 390 -3.78 7.49 14.90
CA TYR A 390 -2.61 7.19 14.04
C TYR A 390 -2.48 8.10 12.82
N TYR A 391 -3.58 8.44 12.17
CA TYR A 391 -3.59 9.28 10.96
C TYR A 391 -4.00 10.73 11.21
N GLY A 392 -4.64 11.00 12.35
CA GLY A 392 -5.04 12.31 12.82
C GLY A 392 -3.90 13.07 13.51
N PRO A 393 -4.08 13.59 14.73
CA PRO A 393 -3.11 14.50 15.35
C PRO A 393 -1.75 13.85 15.57
N GLU A 394 -0.71 14.55 15.13
CA GLU A 394 0.69 14.16 15.19
C GLU A 394 1.23 14.15 16.62
N VAL A 395 0.64 14.91 17.55
CA VAL A 395 0.96 14.79 18.99
C VAL A 395 0.86 13.34 19.47
N PHE A 396 -0.12 12.57 18.99
CA PHE A 396 -0.26 11.16 19.36
C PHE A 396 0.87 10.27 18.85
N LYS A 397 1.55 10.67 17.76
CA LYS A 397 2.73 9.94 17.27
C LYS A 397 3.87 10.01 18.29
N GLN A 398 4.02 11.14 18.96
CA GLN A 398 5.05 11.31 19.98
C GLN A 398 4.68 10.61 21.29
N THR A 399 3.42 10.67 21.71
CA THR A 399 2.96 9.95 22.91
C THR A 399 3.06 8.43 22.72
N ARG A 400 2.71 7.90 21.54
CA ARG A 400 2.96 6.48 21.19
C ARG A 400 4.43 6.10 21.27
N ALA A 401 5.30 6.93 20.70
CA ALA A 401 6.72 6.65 20.71
C ALA A 401 7.32 6.75 22.13
N MET A 402 6.67 7.51 23.03
CA MET A 402 7.02 7.57 24.44
C MET A 402 6.76 6.24 25.16
N ASP A 403 5.71 5.50 24.83
CA ASP A 403 5.44 4.18 25.46
C ASP A 403 6.64 3.22 25.29
N GLY A 404 7.11 3.07 24.04
CA GLY A 404 8.27 2.21 23.75
C GLY A 404 9.57 2.73 24.37
N PHE A 405 9.78 4.05 24.37
CA PHE A 405 10.93 4.66 25.02
C PHE A 405 10.92 4.43 26.54
N MET A 406 9.76 4.55 27.18
CA MET A 406 9.62 4.28 28.61
C MET A 406 9.89 2.80 28.94
N GLU A 407 9.47 1.86 28.09
CA GLU A 407 9.85 0.45 28.23
C GLU A 407 11.36 0.24 28.12
N GLU A 408 12.03 0.91 27.18
CA GLU A 408 13.48 0.88 27.01
C GLU A 408 14.21 1.42 28.25
N LEU A 409 13.77 2.57 28.79
CA LEU A 409 14.30 3.12 30.03
C LEU A 409 14.10 2.17 31.22
N MET A 410 12.93 1.55 31.33
CA MET A 410 12.64 0.59 32.41
C MET A 410 13.53 -0.66 32.35
N LYS A 411 13.95 -1.08 31.15
CA LYS A 411 14.88 -2.20 30.95
C LYS A 411 16.34 -1.83 31.14
N ALA A 412 16.70 -0.55 31.22
CA ALA A 412 18.08 -0.12 31.43
C ALA A 412 18.64 -0.68 32.75
N GLU A 413 19.73 -1.46 32.66
CA GLU A 413 20.36 -2.13 33.81
C GLU A 413 21.34 -1.22 34.57
N ASN A 414 21.82 -0.16 33.92
CA ASN A 414 22.80 0.77 34.47
C ASN A 414 22.63 2.18 33.88
N GLU A 415 23.37 3.14 34.45
CA GLU A 415 23.33 4.55 34.06
C GLU A 415 23.77 4.78 32.60
N GLY A 416 24.73 4.00 32.09
CA GLY A 416 25.19 4.08 30.70
C GLY A 416 24.08 3.72 29.71
N ALA A 417 23.45 2.55 29.88
CA ALA A 417 22.34 2.10 29.04
C ALA A 417 21.14 3.07 29.08
N PHE A 418 20.88 3.70 30.23
CA PHE A 418 19.85 4.72 30.37
C PHE A 418 20.14 5.95 29.50
N TYR A 419 21.34 6.53 29.62
CA TYR A 419 21.70 7.72 28.86
C TYR A 419 21.90 7.44 27.36
N GLU A 420 22.29 6.23 26.99
CA GLU A 420 22.30 5.79 25.60
C GLU A 420 20.88 5.79 24.99
N ALA A 421 19.89 5.25 25.71
CA ALA A 421 18.50 5.30 25.27
C ALA A 421 17.97 6.74 25.16
N VAL A 422 18.29 7.61 26.14
CA VAL A 422 17.93 9.04 26.10
C VAL A 422 18.54 9.72 24.88
N GLU A 423 19.81 9.47 24.59
CA GLU A 423 20.50 10.08 23.46
C GLU A 423 20.00 9.56 22.11
N LYS A 424 19.70 8.26 22.02
CA LYS A 424 19.01 7.67 20.88
C LYS A 424 17.66 8.34 20.63
N ARG A 425 16.88 8.60 21.68
CA ARG A 425 15.60 9.33 21.56
C ARG A 425 15.82 10.77 21.13
N ARG A 426 16.81 11.45 21.70
CA ARG A 426 17.18 12.84 21.36
C ARG A 426 17.49 13.00 19.86
N LYS A 427 18.26 12.07 19.28
CA LYS A 427 18.59 12.10 17.84
C LYS A 427 17.36 12.06 16.94
N GLY A 428 16.27 11.42 17.39
CA GLY A 428 15.00 11.35 16.65
C GLY A 428 14.12 12.60 16.74
N VAL A 429 14.34 13.49 17.73
CA VAL A 429 13.50 14.68 17.97
C VAL A 429 13.51 15.60 16.74
N ASN A 430 14.69 15.90 16.19
CA ASN A 430 14.83 16.76 15.02
C ASN A 430 14.07 16.22 13.80
N GLY A 431 14.05 14.90 13.59
CA GLY A 431 13.38 14.28 12.45
C GLY A 431 11.87 14.46 12.48
N PHE A 432 11.26 14.46 13.67
CA PHE A 432 9.83 14.76 13.82
C PHE A 432 9.54 16.24 13.65
N PHE A 433 10.21 17.10 14.44
CA PHE A 433 9.91 18.53 14.47
C PHE A 433 10.29 19.26 13.17
N LYS A 434 11.14 18.68 12.31
CA LYS A 434 11.39 19.19 10.95
C LYS A 434 10.11 19.26 10.11
N ASN A 435 9.14 18.37 10.34
CA ASN A 435 7.92 18.26 9.54
C ASN A 435 6.64 18.41 10.40
N TYR A 436 6.71 19.12 11.52
CA TYR A 436 5.58 19.29 12.44
C TYR A 436 5.32 20.77 12.70
N ASP A 437 4.05 21.15 12.57
CA ASP A 437 3.57 22.50 12.89
C ASP A 437 2.47 22.39 13.96
N PRO A 438 2.67 22.94 15.18
CA PRO A 438 1.74 22.76 16.29
C PRO A 438 0.39 23.43 16.08
N GLU A 439 0.33 24.54 15.34
CA GLU A 439 -0.94 25.23 15.07
C GLU A 439 -1.83 24.38 14.16
N THR A 440 -1.27 23.92 13.02
CA THR A 440 -1.96 23.01 12.10
C THR A 440 -2.41 21.74 12.82
N ASP A 441 -1.53 21.13 13.62
CA ASP A 441 -1.85 19.92 14.35
C ASP A 441 -2.96 20.12 15.39
N GLY A 442 -2.95 21.26 16.10
CA GLY A 442 -3.98 21.62 17.06
C GLY A 442 -5.37 21.77 16.45
N TYR A 443 -5.47 22.37 15.26
CA TYR A 443 -6.75 22.44 14.54
C TYR A 443 -7.22 21.08 14.03
N ILE A 444 -6.31 20.20 13.59
CA ILE A 444 -6.65 18.80 13.26
C ILE A 444 -7.18 18.10 14.52
N PHE A 445 -6.48 18.24 15.65
CA PHE A 445 -6.90 17.68 16.94
C PHE A 445 -8.30 18.11 17.32
N LEU A 446 -8.59 19.40 17.25
CA LEU A 446 -9.91 19.94 17.57
C LEU A 446 -11.01 19.25 16.75
N LYS A 447 -10.87 19.27 15.42
CA LYS A 447 -11.88 18.74 14.50
C LYS A 447 -12.08 17.24 14.63
N LEU A 448 -10.98 16.49 14.77
CA LEU A 448 -11.06 15.04 14.87
C LEU A 448 -11.49 14.56 16.25
N THR A 449 -11.25 15.31 17.32
CA THR A 449 -11.76 14.96 18.65
C THR A 449 -13.29 15.02 18.66
N GLU A 450 -13.87 16.07 18.06
CA GLU A 450 -15.33 16.23 17.93
C GLU A 450 -15.92 15.07 17.10
N GLU A 451 -15.37 14.81 15.92
CA GLU A 451 -15.85 13.73 15.04
C GLU A 451 -15.66 12.33 15.67
N TYR A 452 -14.52 12.09 16.31
CA TYR A 452 -14.27 10.83 17.01
C TYR A 452 -15.28 10.63 18.16
N ALA A 453 -15.60 11.69 18.90
CA ALA A 453 -16.58 11.60 19.98
C ALA A 453 -17.97 11.17 19.49
N ASP A 454 -18.41 11.75 18.37
CA ASP A 454 -19.69 11.41 17.74
C ASP A 454 -19.75 9.95 17.29
N ASN A 455 -18.67 9.45 16.66
CA ASN A 455 -18.60 8.07 16.16
C ASN A 455 -18.50 7.02 17.28
N MET A 456 -17.90 7.37 18.42
CA MET A 456 -17.79 6.45 19.56
C MET A 456 -19.10 6.35 20.35
N GLY A 457 -19.90 7.41 20.40
CA GLY A 457 -21.18 7.43 21.12
C GLY A 457 -21.03 6.96 22.58
N THR A 458 -21.69 5.85 22.94
CA THR A 458 -21.62 5.29 24.30
C THR A 458 -20.24 4.71 24.67
N ASP A 459 -19.42 4.38 23.68
CA ASP A 459 -18.10 3.78 23.83
C ASP A 459 -16.98 4.83 24.04
N LEU A 460 -17.33 6.11 24.13
CA LEU A 460 -16.38 7.22 24.33
C LEU A 460 -15.60 7.08 25.66
N PRO A 461 -14.27 7.27 25.68
CA PRO A 461 -13.49 7.35 26.92
C PRO A 461 -13.91 8.52 27.82
N GLU A 462 -13.72 8.38 29.13
CA GLU A 462 -14.21 9.33 30.15
C GLU A 462 -13.55 10.71 30.04
N ILE A 463 -12.25 10.80 29.72
CA ILE A 463 -11.56 12.07 29.52
C ILE A 463 -12.17 12.90 28.38
N LEU A 464 -12.65 12.23 27.33
CA LEU A 464 -13.33 12.88 26.20
C LEU A 464 -14.79 13.23 26.52
N LYS A 465 -15.39 12.62 27.56
CA LYS A 465 -16.68 13.05 28.12
C LYS A 465 -16.52 14.24 29.07
N ALA A 466 -15.40 14.30 29.79
CA ALA A 466 -15.18 15.24 30.89
C ALA A 466 -14.71 16.63 30.43
N LYS A 467 -13.99 16.72 29.30
CA LYS A 467 -13.45 17.97 28.75
C LYS A 467 -13.92 18.15 27.31
N SER A 468 -14.18 19.40 26.91
CA SER A 468 -14.45 19.71 25.50
C SER A 468 -13.18 19.55 24.65
N ALA A 469 -13.35 19.37 23.34
CA ALA A 469 -12.22 19.31 22.41
C ALA A 469 -11.38 20.60 22.44
N GLN A 470 -12.02 21.75 22.63
CA GLN A 470 -11.37 23.05 22.78
C GLN A 470 -10.52 23.13 24.06
N ASP A 471 -11.07 22.68 25.20
CA ASP A 471 -10.33 22.67 26.47
C ASP A 471 -9.14 21.71 26.42
N LEU A 472 -9.31 20.54 25.79
CA LEU A 472 -8.22 19.58 25.58
C LEU A 472 -7.14 20.16 24.65
N MET A 473 -7.53 20.79 23.55
CA MET A 473 -6.57 21.42 22.63
C MET A 473 -5.74 22.49 23.35
N ALA A 474 -6.38 23.39 24.10
CA ALA A 474 -5.67 24.42 24.85
C ALA A 474 -4.67 23.80 25.85
N ASP A 475 -5.13 22.81 26.64
CA ASP A 475 -4.29 22.13 27.63
C ASP A 475 -3.08 21.42 26.99
N LEU A 476 -3.31 20.68 25.89
CA LEU A 476 -2.27 19.89 25.23
C LEU A 476 -1.24 20.77 24.51
N TYR A 477 -1.69 21.74 23.70
CA TYR A 477 -0.77 22.48 22.83
C TYR A 477 -0.01 23.57 23.58
N ASP A 478 -0.57 24.10 24.67
CA ASP A 478 0.14 25.06 25.53
C ASP A 478 1.12 24.38 26.48
N ASN A 479 0.77 23.22 27.05
CA ASN A 479 1.52 22.63 28.17
C ASN A 479 2.30 21.36 27.84
N SER A 480 1.94 20.59 26.81
CA SER A 480 2.59 19.31 26.53
C SER A 480 4.03 19.47 26.04
N VAL A 481 4.92 18.59 26.48
CA VAL A 481 6.31 18.52 25.99
C VAL A 481 6.38 18.00 24.55
N PHE A 482 5.33 17.38 24.03
CA PHE A 482 5.32 16.74 22.71
C PHE A 482 4.96 17.69 21.56
N THR A 483 4.40 18.85 21.88
CA THR A 483 3.94 19.84 20.91
C THR A 483 4.97 20.95 20.65
N ASP A 484 6.08 20.96 21.40
CA ASP A 484 7.17 21.91 21.20
C ASP A 484 8.55 21.24 21.31
N LYS A 485 9.44 21.58 20.38
CA LYS A 485 10.77 20.98 20.29
C LYS A 485 11.63 21.28 21.52
N GLN A 486 11.61 22.51 22.00
CA GLN A 486 12.43 22.93 23.13
C GLN A 486 11.93 22.27 24.41
N ARG A 487 10.62 22.28 24.67
CA ARG A 487 10.02 21.56 25.81
C ARG A 487 10.34 20.08 25.79
N TYR A 488 10.33 19.43 24.62
CA TYR A 488 10.75 18.03 24.50
C TYR A 488 12.23 17.88 24.91
N LEU A 489 13.14 18.65 24.31
CA LEU A 489 14.57 18.52 24.61
C LEU A 489 14.88 18.78 26.10
N GLU A 490 14.28 19.81 26.68
CA GLU A 490 14.39 20.11 28.12
C GLU A 490 13.78 19.01 28.98
N PHE A 491 12.72 18.34 28.52
CA PHE A 491 12.20 17.16 29.17
C PHE A 491 13.24 16.02 29.18
N LEU A 492 13.87 15.72 28.04
CA LEU A 492 14.92 14.69 27.96
C LEU A 492 16.13 15.03 28.86
N ASP A 493 16.50 16.30 28.96
CA ASP A 493 17.59 16.76 29.84
C ASP A 493 17.29 16.57 31.33
N ARG A 494 16.00 16.62 31.71
CA ARG A 494 15.54 16.44 33.10
C ARG A 494 15.46 14.97 33.53
N LEU A 495 15.62 14.04 32.60
CA LEU A 495 15.62 12.60 32.86
C LEU A 495 16.90 12.18 33.60
N SER A 496 16.76 11.38 34.65
CA SER A 496 17.92 10.86 35.37
C SER A 496 17.74 9.44 35.85
N TYR A 497 18.83 8.68 35.76
CA TYR A 497 18.86 7.28 36.18
C TYR A 497 18.50 7.13 37.67
N LYS A 498 18.91 8.07 38.52
CA LYS A 498 18.56 8.08 39.95
C LYS A 498 17.04 8.16 40.20
N LYS A 499 16.31 8.96 39.41
CA LYS A 499 14.84 9.06 39.51
C LYS A 499 14.19 7.74 39.06
N LEU A 500 14.68 7.15 37.97
CA LEU A 500 14.23 5.85 37.49
C LEU A 500 14.44 4.75 38.54
N GLU A 501 15.60 4.70 39.19
CA GLU A 501 15.90 3.72 40.26
C GLU A 501 14.97 3.87 41.47
N LYS A 502 14.72 5.10 41.92
CA LYS A 502 13.74 5.38 42.98
C LYS A 502 12.34 4.89 42.58
N TYR A 503 12.00 5.05 41.31
CA TYR A 503 10.72 4.63 40.75
C TYR A 503 10.60 3.10 40.65
N LYS A 504 11.61 2.40 40.11
CA LYS A 504 11.68 0.93 40.09
C LYS A 504 11.49 0.33 41.48
N LYS A 505 12.12 0.93 42.50
CA LYS A 505 11.95 0.52 43.91
C LYS A 505 10.55 0.75 44.45
N LYS A 506 9.84 1.80 44.01
CA LYS A 506 8.44 2.03 44.38
C LYS A 506 7.52 1.01 43.71
N LEU A 507 7.75 0.71 42.43
CA LEU A 507 7.01 -0.32 41.69
C LEU A 507 7.21 -1.72 42.29
N ALA A 508 8.42 -2.08 42.69
CA ALA A 508 8.69 -3.38 43.31
C ALA A 508 8.00 -3.58 44.68
N LYS A 509 7.60 -2.48 45.35
CA LYS A 509 6.92 -2.51 46.66
C LYS A 509 5.40 -2.58 46.55
N ASN A 510 4.83 -2.19 45.42
CA ASN A 510 3.40 -2.34 45.18
C ASN A 510 3.20 -3.61 44.36
N GLU A 511 2.41 -4.57 44.87
CA GLU A 511 1.91 -5.74 44.12
C GLU A 511 0.90 -5.31 43.03
N ALA A 512 1.24 -4.28 42.27
CA ALA A 512 0.35 -3.58 41.37
C ALA A 512 0.04 -4.45 40.16
N LYS A 513 -1.25 -4.49 39.78
CA LYS A 513 -1.72 -5.17 38.57
C LYS A 513 -1.02 -4.59 37.33
N PRO A 514 -0.89 -5.33 36.21
CA PRO A 514 -0.27 -4.82 34.98
C PRO A 514 -0.83 -3.47 34.49
N GLU A 515 -2.13 -3.24 34.71
CA GLU A 515 -2.84 -1.99 34.40
C GLU A 515 -2.35 -0.80 35.25
N GLU A 516 -2.07 -1.04 36.53
CA GLU A 516 -1.47 -0.04 37.42
C GLU A 516 -0.01 0.22 37.07
N LYS A 517 0.75 -0.79 36.60
CA LYS A 517 2.12 -0.56 36.09
C LYS A 517 2.15 0.39 34.89
N ARG A 518 1.16 0.31 33.98
CA ARG A 518 1.00 1.21 32.83
C ARG A 518 0.55 2.62 33.24
N LYS A 519 -0.42 2.72 34.17
CA LYS A 519 -0.86 4.00 34.75
C LYS A 519 0.27 4.71 35.52
N VAL A 520 1.20 3.94 36.09
CA VAL A 520 2.33 4.45 36.88
C VAL A 520 3.49 4.93 35.98
N ILE A 521 3.63 4.47 34.72
CA ILE A 521 4.56 5.08 33.74
C ILE A 521 4.21 6.56 33.49
N GLY A 522 2.91 6.88 33.44
CA GLY A 522 2.39 8.25 33.39
C GLY A 522 2.67 9.09 34.65
N THR A 523 3.18 8.51 35.74
CA THR A 523 3.61 9.29 36.93
C THR A 523 5.08 9.73 36.88
N PHE A 524 5.83 9.36 35.83
CA PHE A 524 7.18 9.89 35.61
C PHE A 524 7.17 11.27 34.92
N ILE A 525 6.06 11.58 34.23
CA ILE A 525 5.86 12.81 33.45
C ILE A 525 4.38 13.20 33.59
N GLU A 526 4.09 14.24 34.35
CA GLU A 526 2.77 14.88 34.36
C GLU A 526 2.65 15.67 33.04
N ASP A 527 2.08 15.05 32.02
CA ASP A 527 1.88 15.66 30.69
C ASP A 527 0.45 15.38 30.19
N PRO A 528 -0.31 16.42 29.80
CA PRO A 528 -1.71 16.27 29.42
C PRO A 528 -1.91 15.42 28.15
N ALA A 529 -0.95 15.39 27.23
CA ALA A 529 -1.04 14.54 26.04
C ALA A 529 -0.80 13.06 26.38
N LEU A 530 0.08 12.76 27.35
CA LEU A 530 0.24 11.39 27.85
C LEU A 530 -0.96 10.91 28.66
N GLU A 531 -1.60 11.78 29.44
CA GLU A 531 -2.83 11.44 30.15
C GLU A 531 -3.94 11.04 29.17
N LEU A 532 -4.19 11.88 28.17
CA LEU A 532 -5.16 11.59 27.11
C LEU A 532 -4.80 10.31 26.35
N TRP A 533 -3.54 10.17 25.93
CA TRP A 533 -3.06 8.97 25.24
C TRP A 533 -3.25 7.70 26.07
N ALA A 534 -2.90 7.74 27.37
CA ALA A 534 -3.00 6.58 28.26
C ALA A 534 -4.44 6.11 28.39
N GLU A 535 -5.41 7.01 28.50
CA GLU A 535 -6.82 6.63 28.60
C GLU A 535 -7.38 6.09 27.28
N LEU A 536 -7.10 6.78 26.17
CA LEU A 536 -7.49 6.33 24.82
C LEU A 536 -6.92 4.94 24.51
N ASN A 537 -5.61 4.76 24.73
CA ASN A 537 -4.94 3.49 24.51
C ASN A 537 -5.42 2.43 25.51
N ASN A 538 -5.75 2.77 26.75
CA ASN A 538 -6.31 1.81 27.70
C ASN A 538 -7.63 1.24 27.19
N TYR A 539 -8.60 2.09 26.84
CA TYR A 539 -9.88 1.64 26.28
C TYR A 539 -9.67 0.81 25.00
N PHE A 540 -8.77 1.26 24.12
CA PHE A 540 -8.42 0.50 22.92
C PHE A 540 -7.88 -0.88 23.25
N GLN A 541 -6.92 -1.01 24.17
CA GLN A 541 -6.24 -2.27 24.50
C GLN A 541 -7.13 -3.25 25.28
N THR A 542 -8.07 -2.75 26.10
CA THR A 542 -8.90 -3.60 26.98
C THR A 542 -10.25 -3.94 26.37
N THR A 543 -10.78 -3.10 25.46
CA THR A 543 -12.11 -3.28 24.88
C THR A 543 -12.04 -3.48 23.36
N THR A 544 -11.48 -2.50 22.64
CA THR A 544 -11.56 -2.49 21.17
C THR A 544 -10.71 -3.59 20.53
N LEU A 545 -9.45 -3.70 20.95
CA LEU A 545 -8.47 -4.62 20.38
C LEU A 545 -8.80 -6.10 20.65
N PRO A 546 -9.22 -6.51 21.86
CA PRO A 546 -9.72 -7.87 22.08
C PRO A 546 -10.97 -8.16 21.25
N GLY A 547 -11.94 -7.25 21.21
CA GLY A 547 -13.19 -7.43 20.47
C GLY A 547 -12.97 -7.59 18.96
N VAL A 548 -12.10 -6.76 18.36
CA VAL A 548 -11.80 -6.85 16.92
C VAL A 548 -10.98 -8.12 16.59
N ARG A 549 -10.12 -8.58 17.51
CA ARG A 549 -9.37 -9.85 17.35
C ARG A 549 -10.31 -11.06 17.42
N GLU A 550 -11.25 -11.06 18.35
CA GLU A 550 -12.28 -12.10 18.44
C GLU A 550 -13.13 -12.12 17.17
N TYR A 551 -13.61 -10.95 16.74
CA TYR A 551 -14.40 -10.78 15.53
C TYR A 551 -13.69 -11.31 14.28
N PHE A 552 -12.48 -10.83 13.97
CA PHE A 552 -11.75 -11.28 12.79
C PHE A 552 -11.26 -12.72 12.91
N GLY A 553 -10.94 -13.21 14.11
CA GLY A 553 -10.59 -14.61 14.33
C GLY A 553 -11.76 -15.55 14.00
N GLY A 554 -12.95 -15.25 14.54
CA GLY A 554 -14.18 -16.00 14.24
C GLY A 554 -14.59 -15.87 12.77
N MET A 555 -14.51 -14.66 12.22
CA MET A 555 -14.85 -14.43 10.81
C MET A 555 -13.89 -15.15 9.87
N ASN A 556 -12.58 -15.17 10.16
CA ASN A 556 -11.62 -15.92 9.35
C ASN A 556 -11.92 -17.42 9.34
N ALA A 557 -12.27 -18.00 10.50
CA ALA A 557 -12.66 -19.41 10.59
C ALA A 557 -13.90 -19.72 9.74
N LEU A 558 -14.90 -18.85 9.75
CA LEU A 558 -16.09 -19.01 8.91
C LEU A 558 -15.78 -18.80 7.42
N LEU A 559 -14.96 -17.82 7.07
CA LEU A 559 -14.51 -17.58 5.70
C LEU A 559 -13.69 -18.76 5.16
N GLN A 560 -12.89 -19.41 5.99
CA GLN A 560 -12.18 -20.65 5.63
C GLN A 560 -13.17 -21.72 5.17
N VAL A 561 -14.25 -21.94 5.94
CA VAL A 561 -15.32 -22.90 5.60
C VAL A 561 -16.07 -22.47 4.34
N TYR A 562 -16.41 -21.19 4.22
CA TYR A 562 -17.11 -20.64 3.05
C TYR A 562 -16.30 -20.83 1.76
N VAL A 563 -15.01 -20.45 1.78
CA VAL A 563 -14.12 -20.60 0.62
C VAL A 563 -13.88 -22.06 0.29
N ALA A 564 -13.76 -22.95 1.27
CA ALA A 564 -13.68 -24.39 1.02
C ALA A 564 -14.97 -24.91 0.35
N GLY A 565 -16.14 -24.46 0.81
CA GLY A 565 -17.42 -24.83 0.20
C GLY A 565 -17.60 -24.29 -1.20
N ARG A 566 -17.09 -23.09 -1.49
CA ARG A 566 -17.04 -22.58 -2.86
C ARG A 566 -16.19 -23.47 -3.77
N LYS A 567 -14.97 -23.81 -3.35
CA LYS A 567 -14.07 -24.71 -4.12
C LYS A 567 -14.70 -26.08 -4.40
N GLU A 568 -15.41 -26.66 -3.42
CA GLU A 568 -16.00 -28.00 -3.55
C GLU A 568 -17.31 -28.00 -4.34
N MET A 569 -18.19 -27.03 -4.08
CA MET A 569 -19.54 -27.02 -4.66
C MET A 569 -19.61 -26.32 -6.03
N PHE A 570 -18.64 -25.46 -6.35
CA PHE A 570 -18.59 -24.65 -7.56
C PHE A 570 -17.23 -24.81 -8.27
N PRO A 571 -16.85 -26.04 -8.69
CA PRO A 571 -15.53 -26.31 -9.27
C PRO A 571 -15.29 -25.59 -10.62
N ASP A 572 -16.36 -25.18 -11.31
CA ASP A 572 -16.29 -24.46 -12.58
C ASP A 572 -16.23 -22.93 -12.41
N GLU A 573 -16.35 -22.40 -11.18
CA GLU A 573 -16.19 -20.98 -10.91
C GLU A 573 -14.72 -20.62 -10.74
N ASN A 574 -14.26 -19.59 -11.47
CA ASN A 574 -12.94 -19.00 -11.23
C ASN A 574 -12.91 -18.40 -9.82
N MET A 575 -11.98 -18.90 -9.01
CA MET A 575 -11.77 -18.46 -7.63
C MET A 575 -10.37 -17.92 -7.44
N TRP A 576 -10.29 -16.69 -6.98
CA TRP A 576 -9.02 -16.01 -6.73
C TRP A 576 -8.76 -15.86 -5.24
N PRO A 577 -7.53 -16.17 -4.78
CA PRO A 577 -7.16 -15.85 -3.41
C PRO A 577 -7.05 -14.33 -3.27
N ASP A 578 -7.65 -13.80 -2.20
CA ASP A 578 -7.51 -12.38 -1.87
C ASP A 578 -6.04 -11.96 -1.81
N ALA A 579 -5.75 -10.73 -2.22
CA ALA A 579 -4.42 -10.15 -2.09
C ALA A 579 -4.00 -10.06 -0.62
N ASN A 580 -2.72 -10.32 -0.35
CA ASN A 580 -2.16 -10.39 1.01
C ASN A 580 -0.70 -9.91 1.08
N SER A 581 -0.35 -8.90 0.27
CA SER A 581 1.00 -8.32 0.12
C SER A 581 2.05 -9.33 -0.33
N THR A 582 1.64 -10.25 -1.19
CA THR A 582 2.50 -11.26 -1.83
C THR A 582 2.57 -10.99 -3.32
N MET A 583 3.59 -11.52 -3.99
CA MET A 583 3.79 -11.34 -5.42
C MET A 583 2.65 -12.03 -6.20
N ARG A 584 2.03 -11.32 -7.15
CA ARG A 584 0.92 -11.79 -8.00
C ARG A 584 1.06 -11.33 -9.43
N ILE A 585 0.43 -12.07 -10.34
CA ILE A 585 0.29 -11.73 -11.76
C ILE A 585 -1.19 -11.47 -12.05
N THR A 586 -1.46 -10.46 -12.86
CA THR A 586 -2.76 -10.26 -13.51
C THR A 586 -2.49 -9.94 -14.98
N TYR A 587 -3.44 -10.24 -15.86
CA TYR A 587 -3.30 -9.98 -17.29
C TYR A 587 -4.61 -9.48 -17.88
N GLY A 588 -4.52 -8.92 -19.07
CA GLY A 588 -5.65 -8.32 -19.77
C GLY A 588 -5.21 -7.74 -21.10
N LYS A 589 -5.94 -6.75 -21.58
CA LYS A 589 -5.63 -6.04 -22.81
C LYS A 589 -5.47 -4.54 -22.56
N LEU A 590 -4.70 -3.89 -23.42
CA LEU A 590 -4.72 -2.43 -23.55
C LEU A 590 -6.08 -2.05 -24.14
N GLU A 591 -6.95 -1.43 -23.35
CA GLU A 591 -8.29 -1.08 -23.79
C GLU A 591 -8.91 0.06 -22.97
N GLY A 592 -9.85 0.78 -23.60
CA GLY A 592 -10.63 1.84 -22.97
C GLY A 592 -11.81 1.29 -22.16
N SER A 593 -12.71 2.16 -21.72
CA SER A 593 -13.95 1.77 -21.02
C SER A 593 -15.11 2.70 -21.37
N ALA A 594 -16.34 2.23 -21.14
CA ALA A 594 -17.56 3.01 -21.33
C ALA A 594 -18.43 2.95 -20.06
N PRO A 595 -18.00 3.61 -18.96
CA PRO A 595 -18.63 3.44 -17.65
C PRO A 595 -20.01 4.11 -17.52
N HIS A 596 -20.34 5.05 -18.43
CA HIS A 596 -21.58 5.81 -18.41
C HIS A 596 -22.22 5.85 -19.80
N ASP A 597 -23.56 5.88 -19.83
CA ASP A 597 -24.32 5.97 -21.06
C ASP A 597 -23.93 7.23 -21.86
N GLY A 598 -23.74 7.06 -23.18
CA GLY A 598 -23.29 8.12 -24.07
C GLY A 598 -21.81 8.53 -23.96
N MET A 599 -21.01 7.88 -23.11
CA MET A 599 -19.58 8.20 -22.92
C MET A 599 -18.67 7.00 -23.22
N MET A 600 -17.57 7.26 -23.93
CA MET A 600 -16.49 6.30 -24.14
C MET A 600 -15.16 6.96 -23.84
N TYR A 601 -14.35 6.30 -23.01
CA TYR A 601 -12.96 6.66 -22.80
C TYR A 601 -12.05 5.89 -23.76
N THR A 602 -11.18 6.61 -24.45
CA THR A 602 -10.10 6.00 -25.25
C THR A 602 -9.10 5.27 -24.35
N PRO A 603 -8.34 4.30 -24.89
CA PRO A 603 -7.36 3.54 -24.11
C PRO A 603 -6.10 4.31 -23.76
N TYR A 604 -5.85 5.47 -24.37
CA TYR A 604 -4.63 6.26 -24.15
C TYR A 604 -4.91 7.76 -24.12
N THR A 605 -3.94 8.49 -23.57
CA THR A 605 -3.88 9.95 -23.51
C THR A 605 -2.54 10.47 -24.04
N THR A 606 -2.48 11.75 -24.38
CA THR A 606 -1.30 12.37 -25.00
C THR A 606 -0.86 13.64 -24.28
N LEU A 607 0.32 14.16 -24.62
CA LEU A 607 0.85 15.41 -24.08
C LEU A 607 -0.10 16.60 -24.32
N ASP A 608 -0.88 16.59 -25.40
CA ASP A 608 -1.87 17.64 -25.69
C ASP A 608 -2.92 17.74 -24.59
N GLY A 609 -3.26 16.62 -23.93
CA GLY A 609 -4.15 16.62 -22.77
C GLY A 609 -3.56 17.30 -21.53
N ILE A 610 -2.23 17.28 -21.36
CA ILE A 610 -1.53 18.07 -20.32
C ILE A 610 -1.71 19.56 -20.62
N ILE A 611 -1.50 19.98 -21.86
CA ILE A 611 -1.65 21.39 -22.26
C ILE A 611 -3.11 21.86 -22.13
N ALA A 612 -4.06 21.03 -22.52
CA ALA A 612 -5.49 21.32 -22.36
C ALA A 612 -5.87 21.52 -20.90
N LYS A 613 -5.40 20.65 -19.99
CA LYS A 613 -5.63 20.77 -18.55
C LYS A 613 -4.90 21.97 -17.93
N ASN A 614 -3.66 22.24 -18.33
CA ASN A 614 -2.94 23.43 -17.85
C ASN A 614 -3.64 24.74 -18.25
N ASN A 615 -4.28 24.79 -19.42
CA ASN A 615 -5.03 25.96 -19.87
C ASN A 615 -6.33 26.23 -19.08
N THR A 616 -6.77 25.34 -18.18
CA THR A 616 -7.93 25.61 -17.33
C THR A 616 -7.63 26.57 -16.18
N GLY A 617 -6.34 26.81 -15.85
CA GLY A 617 -5.92 27.66 -14.74
C GLY A 617 -6.12 27.08 -13.34
N ASN A 618 -6.41 25.77 -13.24
CA ASN A 618 -6.43 25.07 -11.95
C ASN A 618 -4.98 24.75 -11.55
N SER A 619 -4.59 25.09 -10.31
CA SER A 619 -3.25 24.88 -9.77
C SER A 619 -2.79 23.43 -9.75
N ASP A 620 -3.71 22.47 -9.67
CA ASP A 620 -3.39 21.04 -9.79
C ASP A 620 -2.80 20.68 -11.17
N PHE A 621 -3.04 21.51 -12.18
CA PHE A 621 -2.54 21.35 -13.54
C PHE A 621 -1.41 22.33 -13.89
N ASP A 622 -0.75 22.92 -12.90
CA ASP A 622 0.43 23.75 -13.15
C ASP A 622 1.60 22.91 -13.70
N ILE A 623 2.29 23.47 -14.70
CA ILE A 623 3.48 22.87 -15.33
C ILE A 623 4.65 23.85 -15.33
N LEU A 624 5.87 23.33 -15.30
CA LEU A 624 7.06 24.17 -15.47
C LEU A 624 7.21 24.62 -16.94
N PRO A 625 7.77 25.82 -17.20
CA PRO A 625 7.86 26.39 -18.56
C PRO A 625 8.44 25.44 -19.61
N ARG A 626 9.49 24.69 -19.25
CA ARG A 626 10.13 23.73 -20.14
C ARG A 626 9.18 22.69 -20.75
N LEU A 627 8.19 22.21 -19.99
CA LEU A 627 7.26 21.20 -20.50
C LEU A 627 6.39 21.79 -21.63
N ARG A 628 5.96 23.04 -21.44
CA ARG A 628 5.18 23.79 -22.42
C ARG A 628 6.00 24.09 -23.67
N GLU A 629 7.25 24.54 -23.51
CA GLU A 629 8.18 24.82 -24.62
C GLU A 629 8.38 23.57 -25.51
N LEU A 630 8.66 22.42 -24.90
CA LEU A 630 8.84 21.16 -25.63
C LEU A 630 7.54 20.67 -26.30
N ALA A 631 6.39 20.89 -25.65
CA ALA A 631 5.08 20.55 -26.22
C ALA A 631 4.76 21.40 -27.47
N GLU A 632 4.98 22.72 -27.39
CA GLU A 632 4.74 23.67 -28.48
C GLU A 632 5.67 23.41 -29.68
N ALA A 633 6.94 23.07 -29.42
CA ALA A 633 7.91 22.71 -30.45
C ALA A 633 7.73 21.29 -31.02
N LYS A 634 6.87 20.46 -30.40
CA LYS A 634 6.69 19.03 -30.72
C LYS A 634 8.01 18.24 -30.70
N GLU A 635 8.89 18.55 -29.76
CA GLU A 635 10.18 17.89 -29.59
C GLU A 635 10.03 16.53 -28.90
N TYR A 636 9.39 15.58 -29.58
CA TYR A 636 9.10 14.25 -29.03
C TYR A 636 10.14 13.19 -29.40
N GLY A 637 10.99 13.47 -30.39
CA GLY A 637 12.03 12.55 -30.85
C GLY A 637 11.48 11.18 -31.26
N MET A 638 12.21 10.11 -30.92
CA MET A 638 11.83 8.73 -31.23
C MET A 638 10.72 8.16 -30.33
N TYR A 639 10.22 8.94 -29.37
CA TYR A 639 9.24 8.50 -28.37
C TYR A 639 7.79 8.68 -28.84
N ALA A 640 7.57 9.47 -29.88
CA ALA A 640 6.25 9.67 -30.46
C ALA A 640 5.75 8.43 -31.21
N GLN A 641 4.45 8.17 -31.10
CA GLN A 641 3.72 7.24 -31.95
C GLN A 641 2.77 8.04 -32.83
N ASP A 642 2.90 7.88 -34.15
CA ASP A 642 2.01 8.52 -35.13
C ASP A 642 1.96 10.07 -34.98
N GLY A 643 3.07 10.65 -34.54
CA GLY A 643 3.22 12.10 -34.32
C GLY A 643 2.73 12.58 -32.95
N GLU A 644 2.22 11.70 -32.10
CA GLU A 644 1.73 12.00 -30.76
C GLU A 644 2.65 11.42 -29.69
N LEU A 645 2.92 12.18 -28.63
CA LEU A 645 3.56 11.64 -27.43
C LEU A 645 2.49 11.12 -26.48
N TRP A 646 2.34 9.80 -26.41
CA TRP A 646 1.46 9.13 -25.46
C TRP A 646 1.99 9.34 -24.05
N VAL A 647 1.10 9.61 -23.09
CA VAL A 647 1.45 9.87 -21.69
C VAL A 647 1.04 8.71 -20.80
N CYS A 648 -0.24 8.34 -20.84
CA CYS A 648 -0.77 7.20 -20.10
C CYS A 648 -1.62 6.32 -21.01
N PHE A 649 -1.84 5.09 -20.57
CA PHE A 649 -2.81 4.17 -21.16
C PHE A 649 -3.49 3.32 -20.09
N THR A 650 -4.64 2.75 -20.43
CA THR A 650 -5.40 1.85 -19.56
C THR A 650 -5.33 0.41 -20.04
N GLY A 651 -5.51 -0.51 -19.11
CA GLY A 651 -5.67 -1.92 -19.43
C GLY A 651 -6.69 -2.59 -18.53
N SER A 652 -7.10 -3.78 -18.93
CA SER A 652 -8.13 -4.56 -18.25
C SER A 652 -7.59 -5.48 -17.15
N ASN A 653 -6.46 -5.08 -16.53
CA ASN A 653 -5.77 -5.86 -15.50
C ASN A 653 -6.37 -5.58 -14.11
N HIS A 654 -6.52 -6.62 -13.28
CA HIS A 654 -7.05 -6.47 -11.92
C HIS A 654 -5.94 -6.09 -10.93
N THR A 655 -5.84 -4.80 -10.59
CA THR A 655 -4.85 -4.27 -9.65
C THR A 655 -5.49 -3.71 -8.37
N THR A 656 -4.68 -3.53 -7.32
CA THR A 656 -5.05 -2.78 -6.12
C THR A 656 -3.86 -2.00 -5.55
N GLY A 657 -4.03 -1.32 -4.41
CA GLY A 657 -2.92 -0.70 -3.69
C GLY A 657 -1.83 -1.73 -3.41
N GLY A 658 -0.56 -1.37 -3.64
CA GLY A 658 0.58 -2.30 -3.68
C GLY A 658 1.06 -2.62 -5.10
N ASN A 659 0.19 -2.55 -6.11
CA ASN A 659 0.60 -2.62 -7.52
C ASN A 659 1.18 -1.31 -8.06
N SER A 660 1.23 -0.24 -7.27
CA SER A 660 1.95 0.97 -7.64
C SER A 660 3.41 0.64 -7.96
N GLY A 661 3.87 1.02 -9.14
CA GLY A 661 5.20 0.72 -9.67
C GLY A 661 5.32 -0.72 -10.16
N SER A 662 4.21 -1.37 -10.54
CA SER A 662 4.31 -2.68 -11.20
C SER A 662 4.59 -2.48 -12.69
N PRO A 663 5.48 -3.26 -13.30
CA PRO A 663 5.64 -3.24 -14.74
C PRO A 663 4.38 -3.77 -15.42
N ALA A 664 4.00 -3.10 -16.50
CA ALA A 664 3.10 -3.61 -17.51
C ALA A 664 3.94 -4.13 -18.68
N LEU A 665 3.75 -5.40 -19.01
CA LEU A 665 4.54 -6.13 -19.99
C LEU A 665 3.71 -6.48 -21.22
N ASP A 666 4.32 -6.42 -22.40
CA ASP A 666 3.71 -6.92 -23.64
C ASP A 666 3.72 -8.46 -23.73
N ALA A 667 3.18 -8.98 -24.83
CA ALA A 667 3.10 -10.40 -25.13
C ALA A 667 4.45 -11.15 -25.07
N GLU A 668 5.57 -10.45 -25.23
CA GLU A 668 6.92 -11.02 -25.21
C GLU A 668 7.69 -10.66 -23.93
N GLY A 669 7.04 -10.08 -22.92
CA GLY A 669 7.67 -9.75 -21.64
C GLY A 669 8.48 -8.46 -21.63
N ASN A 670 8.33 -7.58 -22.64
CA ASN A 670 9.01 -6.29 -22.64
C ASN A 670 8.19 -5.24 -21.90
N LEU A 671 8.86 -4.35 -21.17
CA LEU A 671 8.23 -3.25 -20.44
C LEU A 671 7.57 -2.27 -21.42
N ILE A 672 6.25 -2.11 -21.31
CA ILE A 672 5.47 -1.15 -22.10
C ILE A 672 4.94 0.02 -21.28
N GLY A 673 4.85 -0.12 -19.95
CA GLY A 673 4.40 0.94 -19.05
C GLY A 673 4.58 0.59 -17.57
N ILE A 674 4.30 1.55 -16.71
CA ILE A 674 4.40 1.40 -15.25
C ILE A 674 3.01 1.65 -14.66
N ASN A 675 2.42 0.64 -14.01
CA ASN A 675 1.14 0.77 -13.34
C ASN A 675 1.24 1.74 -12.16
N PHE A 676 0.29 2.66 -12.02
CA PHE A 676 0.31 3.62 -10.92
C PHE A 676 -1.05 3.91 -10.28
N ASP A 677 -2.15 3.61 -10.96
CA ASP A 677 -3.47 3.93 -10.46
C ASP A 677 -4.55 3.02 -11.06
N ARG A 678 -5.80 3.27 -10.68
CA ARG A 678 -7.01 2.66 -11.24
C ARG A 678 -8.01 3.75 -11.59
N THR A 679 -8.92 3.47 -12.50
CA THR A 679 -9.99 4.43 -12.83
C THR A 679 -10.98 4.57 -11.67
N TRP A 680 -11.81 5.61 -11.74
CA TRP A 680 -12.75 5.94 -10.67
C TRP A 680 -13.73 4.80 -10.43
N GLU A 681 -14.20 4.18 -11.51
CA GLU A 681 -15.12 3.06 -11.48
C GLU A 681 -14.46 1.77 -10.97
N SER A 682 -13.14 1.74 -10.90
CA SER A 682 -12.35 0.60 -10.45
C SER A 682 -12.03 0.64 -8.96
N THR A 683 -12.32 1.71 -8.24
CA THR A 683 -11.97 1.80 -6.80
C THR A 683 -12.73 0.79 -5.93
N MET A 684 -13.87 0.28 -6.42
CA MET A 684 -14.64 -0.80 -5.79
C MET A 684 -14.04 -2.20 -5.97
N SER A 685 -13.05 -2.36 -6.87
CA SER A 685 -12.51 -3.66 -7.27
C SER A 685 -11.95 -4.49 -6.12
N ASP A 686 -11.60 -3.89 -4.99
CA ASP A 686 -11.16 -4.64 -3.80
C ASP A 686 -12.27 -5.53 -3.21
N TYR A 687 -13.55 -5.18 -3.42
CA TYR A 687 -14.73 -5.92 -2.94
C TYR A 687 -15.52 -6.60 -4.06
N MET A 688 -15.46 -6.02 -5.26
CA MET A 688 -16.20 -6.50 -6.42
C MET A 688 -15.55 -5.97 -7.69
N PHE A 689 -14.97 -6.87 -8.49
CA PHE A 689 -14.45 -6.54 -9.81
C PHE A 689 -15.57 -6.59 -10.86
N ASP A 690 -15.60 -5.62 -11.76
CA ASP A 690 -16.51 -5.57 -12.91
C ASP A 690 -15.70 -5.36 -14.19
N THR A 691 -15.63 -6.42 -15.01
CA THR A 691 -14.85 -6.49 -16.24
C THR A 691 -15.23 -5.42 -17.27
N SER A 692 -16.46 -4.90 -17.22
CA SER A 692 -16.97 -3.89 -18.16
C SER A 692 -16.46 -2.47 -17.90
N ARG A 693 -15.99 -2.20 -16.67
CA ARG A 693 -15.61 -0.84 -16.23
C ARG A 693 -14.25 -0.77 -15.56
N CYS A 694 -13.78 -1.86 -14.94
CA CYS A 694 -12.55 -1.84 -14.18
C CYS A 694 -11.33 -1.79 -15.10
N ARG A 695 -10.47 -0.80 -14.87
CA ARG A 695 -9.24 -0.54 -15.62
C ARG A 695 -8.13 -0.10 -14.67
N ASN A 696 -6.94 -0.63 -14.91
CA ASN A 696 -5.71 -0.10 -14.33
C ASN A 696 -5.14 1.01 -15.22
N ILE A 697 -4.44 1.98 -14.63
CA ILE A 697 -3.84 3.12 -15.33
C ILE A 697 -2.31 2.97 -15.27
N MET A 698 -1.66 3.10 -16.43
CA MET A 698 -0.23 2.95 -16.61
C MET A 698 0.36 4.19 -17.27
N VAL A 699 1.55 4.62 -16.84
CA VAL A 699 2.34 5.60 -17.60
C VAL A 699 3.00 4.87 -18.77
N ASP A 700 2.96 5.46 -19.97
CA ASP A 700 3.63 4.90 -21.14
C ASP A 700 5.15 4.97 -20.94
N ILE A 701 5.85 3.85 -21.10
CA ILE A 701 7.30 3.83 -20.89
C ILE A 701 8.05 4.77 -21.85
N ARG A 702 7.47 5.09 -23.02
CA ARG A 702 8.02 6.08 -23.94
C ARG A 702 7.93 7.49 -23.38
N TYR A 703 6.87 7.81 -22.63
CA TYR A 703 6.80 9.08 -21.89
C TYR A 703 7.87 9.13 -20.80
N VAL A 704 8.04 8.04 -20.05
CA VAL A 704 9.08 7.93 -19.01
C VAL A 704 10.47 8.18 -19.61
N MET A 705 10.81 7.49 -20.72
CA MET A 705 12.07 7.71 -21.42
C MET A 705 12.20 9.11 -22.01
N TRP A 706 11.14 9.68 -22.60
CA TRP A 706 11.14 11.05 -23.10
C TRP A 706 11.39 12.07 -21.98
N VAL A 707 10.80 11.86 -20.80
CA VAL A 707 11.03 12.73 -19.64
C VAL A 707 12.49 12.63 -19.20
N MET A 708 13.09 11.44 -19.16
CA MET A 708 14.50 11.27 -18.80
C MET A 708 15.44 11.87 -19.84
N ASP A 709 15.25 11.56 -21.12
CA ASP A 709 16.13 11.99 -22.21
C ASP A 709 15.93 13.47 -22.54
N VAL A 710 14.73 13.85 -23.00
CA VAL A 710 14.46 15.16 -23.59
C VAL A 710 14.17 16.22 -22.51
N TYR A 711 13.27 15.91 -21.57
CA TYR A 711 12.88 16.89 -20.55
C TYR A 711 13.99 17.11 -19.52
N ALA A 712 14.60 16.05 -18.99
CA ALA A 712 15.60 16.14 -17.94
C ALA A 712 17.05 16.28 -18.45
N GLY A 713 17.33 15.90 -19.71
CA GLY A 713 18.70 15.84 -20.22
C GLY A 713 19.53 14.74 -19.58
N ALA A 714 18.89 13.68 -19.07
CA ALA A 714 19.49 12.52 -18.41
C ALA A 714 19.49 11.29 -19.34
N GLY A 715 19.80 11.49 -20.62
CA GLY A 715 19.82 10.44 -21.65
C GLY A 715 20.74 9.26 -21.32
N HIS A 716 21.77 9.46 -20.49
CA HIS A 716 22.65 8.38 -19.99
C HIS A 716 21.90 7.27 -19.24
N LEU A 717 20.73 7.58 -18.64
CA LEU A 717 19.89 6.58 -18.00
C LEU A 717 19.14 5.72 -19.03
N VAL A 718 18.72 6.32 -20.14
CA VAL A 718 18.06 5.59 -21.25
C VAL A 718 19.08 4.73 -21.99
N GLU A 719 20.32 5.21 -22.16
CA GLU A 719 21.42 4.44 -22.75
C GLU A 719 21.80 3.19 -21.93
N GLU A 720 21.51 3.19 -20.62
CA GLU A 720 21.73 2.03 -19.75
C GLU A 720 20.69 0.90 -19.96
N MET A 721 19.54 1.22 -20.56
CA MET A 721 18.44 0.28 -20.78
C MET A 721 18.60 -0.47 -22.10
N THR A 722 18.04 -1.69 -22.18
CA THR A 722 17.95 -2.43 -23.44
C THR A 722 16.64 -2.10 -24.16
N LEU A 723 16.73 -1.37 -25.28
CA LEU A 723 15.56 -0.99 -26.06
C LEU A 723 15.22 -2.04 -27.13
N VAL A 724 13.96 -2.47 -27.18
CA VAL A 724 13.41 -3.37 -28.21
C VAL A 724 12.55 -2.56 -29.18
N LYS A 725 12.85 -2.63 -30.48
CA LYS A 725 12.20 -1.83 -31.53
C LYS A 725 11.27 -2.64 -32.41
#